data_AF-A0A3D3MN50-F1
#
_entry.id   AF-A0A3D3MN50-F1
#
_cell.length_a   1.000
_cell.length_b   1.000
_cell.length_c   1.000
_cell.angle_alpha   90.00
_cell.angle_beta   90.00
_cell.angle_gamma   90.00
#
_symmetry.space_group_name_H-M   'P 1'
#
loop_
_entity.id
_entity.type
_entity.pdbx_description
1 polymer ?
#
loop_
_entity_poly.entity_id
_entity_poly.type
_entity_poly.pdbx_seq_one_letter_code
_entity_poly.pdbx_strand_id
1 'polypeptide(L)'
;MKKLLHMCMLTLGIWSSAQTTLISPTVNNGGFESGTAGWTVVNGTEPNKWQVDTNAAAGFSGANSAYISNSTSTPYANAYTETSSAVTFMYQDVTFPAGEVKVNLSFKLLVQGETGSTGTIYDYFRVYLVPTSFTPVAGTVPSVTTYPNNWTFNLLGSTWTNQNISITNIGNASAPVTMRLVLMWRNDSSTSTQPPAAIDDVTLVSSQPGNFISVASGNWGTASTWDANAVPSTVDNVIVDTGHNVTIDAANQGSNNLVLKGTLAYGTTPSSFSVNGNLNVNSGGTFNVFNGTTGKALSVMGNIINDGVIDLSVGATTTGSLTLNGLGVQSVSGAGTFSNGVIRNLTFSNTNTATPNINWSFDNIKIANNLSMTGARVNLGTSKMTFGNGAAAGTLTAPSGTGFLPGAKFSRYWVATGTGSTITAGSDPTSATSKYPFVSATGADRAMFITRTNATGATAGELAVVYNDASTMTTGLNIVDGTYTVTDRYNGNWMVSNEGTAISASSYSIALLAPGAFSVANGNSRIVNANSTLSGTHQNGTTTPGAQRINLSQADLLAAPLYIGVNTGEIPYVSLASGNWNDPATWSRGAVPPCSGIVQILNTHNVTVNSSASVSRNVTISTGGTLTVASGDLTVGCTNKNNFLTNNGTLTVSGGRLNVNGNVNSVSGSTFNQSGGDIVVDGNDGGVAATSVASGTQIVLLSTNNINWTGGNFTIVDPHANSTSTTTFSYNNGSSVEVSPAHTLKLGDGVSTDPGGNSTAQFKMDTYTGLGRLNLGNLEINTNGGVNRAITIAYTTPVKGNLTIYPNAELVGSTTVTVGGNFTNNGIFTGASILQMAAVTGTTSSASTQAQTISGSGVFRNLAASPTANLNSLTVNNTNASGVTLGVPLSVSSTLTLTAGKVNTTSANLLTLGTATAGGTLSGGSNSAYINGPFARTIANANTSYIHYPVGKTAYAPIWLAPATTSVASMKAEAFDANSGTASAASVVNLSATRRWEAPLVSGTINTINVKLGDSNIQNVSIPVMAPTASGVYTNAFGNTATYVAGTSTAPATIQSTTAVASADYTSFLSYGELNPNLGTSETKAKERGVNVYPNPFYDVLNISDVSKVQSVAIVDVAGRLVKTIENPSTVLQLRDLKEGMYLVVLNMKDGTKQTVKAIKK
;
A
#
# COMPACT_ATOMS: atom_id res chain seq x y z
N MET A 1 -0.05 63.57 -77.33
CA MET A 1 -0.35 62.46 -76.40
C MET A 1 0.52 61.21 -76.61
N LYS A 2 1.77 61.32 -77.09
CA LYS A 2 2.73 60.19 -77.22
C LYS A 2 3.94 60.26 -76.26
N LYS A 3 3.97 61.24 -75.33
CA LYS A 3 5.06 61.42 -74.35
C LYS A 3 4.69 61.02 -72.91
N LEU A 4 3.46 60.56 -72.67
CA LEU A 4 3.03 60.10 -71.34
C LEU A 4 3.06 58.57 -71.18
N LEU A 5 3.39 57.82 -72.24
CA LEU A 5 3.41 56.36 -72.22
C LEU A 5 4.82 55.76 -72.01
N HIS A 6 5.88 56.58 -71.99
CA HIS A 6 7.27 56.11 -71.83
C HIS A 6 7.85 56.40 -70.44
N MET A 7 7.09 57.00 -69.51
CA MET A 7 7.55 57.32 -68.15
C MET A 7 6.76 56.61 -67.05
N CYS A 8 5.97 55.59 -67.41
CA CYS A 8 5.28 54.70 -66.45
C CYS A 8 5.80 53.25 -66.48
N MET A 9 6.92 52.97 -67.16
CA MET A 9 7.50 51.62 -67.28
C MET A 9 8.81 51.41 -66.52
N LEU A 10 9.15 52.25 -65.53
CA LEU A 10 10.39 52.10 -64.76
C LEU A 10 10.24 52.17 -63.23
N THR A 11 9.05 51.83 -62.72
CA THR A 11 8.84 51.53 -61.30
C THR A 11 7.96 50.28 -61.14
N LEU A 12 8.31 49.21 -61.85
CA LEU A 12 7.99 47.85 -61.37
C LEU A 12 8.98 47.59 -60.24
N GLY A 13 8.58 47.94 -59.02
CA GLY A 13 9.30 47.53 -57.82
C GLY A 13 9.26 46.01 -57.76
N ILE A 14 10.34 45.38 -58.23
CA ILE A 14 10.65 43.99 -57.96
C ILE A 14 10.93 43.94 -56.46
N TRP A 15 9.89 43.71 -55.66
CA TRP A 15 10.04 43.33 -54.25
C TRP A 15 10.49 41.86 -54.22
N SER A 16 11.67 41.57 -54.77
CA SER A 16 12.36 40.35 -54.40
C SER A 16 12.98 40.60 -53.03
N SER A 17 12.40 40.03 -51.98
CA SER A 17 13.05 39.98 -50.67
C SER A 17 14.46 39.41 -50.87
N ALA A 18 15.48 40.19 -50.54
CA ALA A 18 16.87 39.79 -50.76
C ALA A 18 17.15 38.47 -50.05
N GLN A 19 17.67 37.50 -50.79
CA GLN A 19 18.20 36.26 -50.22
C GLN A 19 19.46 36.60 -49.40
N THR A 20 19.52 36.14 -48.16
CA THR A 20 20.70 36.26 -47.31
C THR A 20 21.60 35.05 -47.52
N THR A 21 22.85 35.30 -47.88
CA THR A 21 23.89 34.27 -47.96
C THR A 21 24.55 34.12 -46.59
N LEU A 22 24.35 32.97 -45.95
CA LEU A 22 24.89 32.65 -44.63
C LEU A 22 26.23 31.92 -44.73
N ILE A 23 26.37 31.02 -45.71
CA ILE A 23 27.63 30.37 -46.10
C ILE A 23 27.66 30.33 -47.63
N SER A 24 28.81 30.52 -48.25
CA SER A 24 29.05 30.27 -49.67
C SER A 24 30.55 29.97 -49.89
N PRO A 25 30.99 29.65 -51.11
CA PRO A 25 32.42 29.49 -51.41
C PRO A 25 33.28 30.67 -50.92
N THR A 26 32.73 31.88 -50.94
CA THR A 26 33.44 33.12 -50.58
C THR A 26 32.94 33.78 -49.29
N VAL A 27 31.83 33.32 -48.70
CA VAL A 27 31.25 33.85 -47.46
C VAL A 27 31.30 32.79 -46.37
N ASN A 28 31.90 33.11 -45.23
CA ASN A 28 32.05 32.17 -44.10
C ASN A 28 32.70 30.82 -44.47
N ASN A 29 33.55 30.83 -45.51
CA ASN A 29 34.47 29.75 -45.88
C ASN A 29 33.80 28.42 -46.28
N GLY A 30 32.72 28.46 -47.07
CA GLY A 30 32.06 27.27 -47.60
C GLY A 30 32.82 26.54 -48.71
N GLY A 31 33.79 27.21 -49.33
CA GLY A 31 34.70 26.64 -50.34
C GLY A 31 36.06 26.27 -49.76
N PHE A 32 36.23 26.36 -48.43
CA PHE A 32 37.40 25.89 -47.70
C PHE A 32 38.77 26.51 -48.08
N GLU A 33 38.78 27.57 -48.89
CA GLU A 33 40.01 28.24 -49.36
C GLU A 33 40.83 28.92 -48.26
N SER A 34 40.22 29.16 -47.09
CA SER A 34 40.92 29.64 -45.89
C SER A 34 41.24 28.52 -44.90
N GLY A 35 41.37 27.29 -45.38
CA GLY A 35 41.57 26.10 -44.54
C GLY A 35 40.35 25.83 -43.68
N THR A 36 40.55 25.49 -42.40
CA THR A 36 39.47 25.24 -41.43
C THR A 36 38.92 26.50 -40.77
N ALA A 37 39.33 27.71 -41.19
CA ALA A 37 38.84 28.95 -40.56
C ALA A 37 37.31 29.03 -40.59
N GLY A 38 36.69 29.24 -39.42
CA GLY A 38 35.22 29.27 -39.27
C GLY A 38 34.57 27.89 -39.12
N TRP A 39 35.29 26.79 -39.34
CA TRP A 39 34.83 25.42 -39.16
C TRP A 39 35.57 24.74 -38.01
N THR A 40 34.83 24.09 -37.11
CA THR A 40 35.42 23.28 -36.04
C THR A 40 35.51 21.83 -36.49
N VAL A 41 36.73 21.28 -36.51
CA VAL A 41 36.99 19.87 -36.84
C VAL A 41 37.06 19.04 -35.56
N VAL A 42 36.29 17.95 -35.51
CA VAL A 42 36.22 17.02 -34.37
C VAL A 42 36.61 15.62 -34.87
N ASN A 43 37.92 15.40 -34.96
CA ASN A 43 38.49 14.12 -35.36
C ASN A 43 38.81 13.20 -34.17
N GLY A 44 39.13 13.76 -33.00
CA GLY A 44 39.58 12.99 -31.84
C GLY A 44 40.78 12.07 -32.16
N THR A 45 40.74 10.86 -31.62
CA THR A 45 41.74 9.80 -31.85
C THR A 45 41.37 8.86 -33.02
N GLU A 46 40.30 9.15 -33.76
CA GLU A 46 39.80 8.28 -34.82
C GLU A 46 40.77 8.17 -36.01
N PRO A 47 40.84 7.03 -36.74
CA PRO A 47 41.80 6.81 -37.82
C PRO A 47 41.46 7.52 -39.14
N ASN A 48 40.18 7.77 -39.44
CA ASN A 48 39.70 8.40 -40.67
C ASN A 48 39.17 9.82 -40.38
N LYS A 49 39.97 10.83 -40.74
CA LYS A 49 39.85 12.20 -40.23
C LYS A 49 39.43 13.18 -41.32
N TRP A 50 38.61 14.17 -40.96
CA TRP A 50 38.39 15.35 -41.80
C TRP A 50 39.69 16.15 -41.94
N GLN A 51 40.05 16.46 -43.17
CA GLN A 51 41.16 17.32 -43.57
C GLN A 51 40.64 18.40 -44.52
N VAL A 52 41.30 19.55 -44.53
CA VAL A 52 41.09 20.60 -45.53
C VAL A 52 42.44 20.87 -46.18
N ASP A 53 42.57 20.51 -47.45
CA ASP A 53 43.84 20.56 -48.20
C ASP A 53 43.52 20.51 -49.72
N THR A 54 44.56 20.56 -50.55
CA THR A 54 44.49 20.65 -52.01
C THR A 54 44.45 19.30 -52.72
N ASN A 55 44.49 18.19 -51.98
CA ASN A 55 44.75 16.85 -52.53
C ASN A 55 43.51 15.94 -52.57
N ALA A 56 42.31 16.52 -52.63
CA ALA A 56 41.09 15.77 -52.91
C ALA A 56 41.03 15.30 -54.37
N ALA A 57 40.15 14.33 -54.65
CA ALA A 57 39.91 13.88 -56.02
C ALA A 57 39.44 15.05 -56.91
N ALA A 58 39.99 15.17 -58.12
CA ALA A 58 39.72 16.29 -59.03
C ALA A 58 38.21 16.44 -59.33
N GLY A 59 37.73 17.69 -59.40
CA GLY A 59 36.32 18.01 -59.72
C GLY A 59 35.63 18.97 -58.75
N PHE A 60 36.34 19.48 -57.74
CA PHE A 60 35.90 20.56 -56.86
C PHE A 60 36.39 21.93 -57.37
N SER A 61 35.93 23.03 -56.77
CA SER A 61 36.22 24.40 -57.22
C SER A 61 37.28 25.04 -56.32
N GLY A 62 38.16 25.87 -56.90
CA GLY A 62 39.24 26.50 -56.13
C GLY A 62 40.43 25.56 -55.89
N ALA A 63 41.18 25.79 -54.80
CA ALA A 63 42.39 25.06 -54.46
C ALA A 63 42.20 24.06 -53.32
N ASN A 64 41.23 24.26 -52.42
CA ASN A 64 41.02 23.40 -51.25
C ASN A 64 39.62 22.77 -51.24
N SER A 65 39.47 21.63 -50.58
CA SER A 65 38.16 21.08 -50.20
C SER A 65 38.25 20.36 -48.86
N ALA A 66 37.11 20.11 -48.20
CA ALA A 66 37.07 19.32 -46.98
C ALA A 66 36.80 17.85 -47.31
N TYR A 67 37.63 16.94 -46.85
CA TYR A 67 37.48 15.52 -47.17
C TYR A 67 38.03 14.60 -46.09
N ILE A 68 37.63 13.34 -46.15
CA ILE A 68 38.14 12.30 -45.25
C ILE A 68 39.46 11.75 -45.76
N SER A 69 40.42 11.66 -44.84
CA SER A 69 41.74 11.09 -45.06
C SER A 69 42.14 10.14 -43.94
N ASN A 70 42.78 9.03 -44.30
CA ASN A 70 43.53 8.15 -43.41
C ASN A 70 45.03 8.46 -43.36
N SER A 71 45.49 9.51 -44.05
CA SER A 71 46.91 9.88 -44.06
C SER A 71 47.31 10.54 -42.74
N THR A 72 48.49 10.21 -42.22
CA THR A 72 49.00 10.73 -40.94
C THR A 72 49.78 12.04 -41.06
N SER A 73 50.10 12.46 -42.29
CA SER A 73 50.82 13.70 -42.61
C SER A 73 50.46 14.21 -44.00
N THR A 74 50.66 15.51 -44.24
CA THR A 74 50.47 16.15 -45.55
C THR A 74 51.44 15.60 -46.61
N PRO A 75 51.04 15.49 -47.90
CA PRO A 75 49.70 15.75 -48.43
C PRO A 75 48.72 14.64 -48.04
N TYR A 76 47.54 15.02 -47.55
CA TYR A 76 46.55 14.05 -47.09
C TYR A 76 45.80 13.43 -48.28
N ALA A 77 45.82 12.10 -48.45
CA ALA A 77 45.07 11.45 -49.53
C ALA A 77 43.57 11.40 -49.23
N ASN A 78 42.70 11.65 -50.21
CA ASN A 78 41.24 11.42 -50.07
C ASN A 78 40.90 9.93 -50.16
N ALA A 79 41.22 9.22 -49.09
CA ALA A 79 41.01 7.80 -48.89
C ALA A 79 40.78 7.54 -47.39
N TYR A 80 40.18 6.40 -47.05
CA TYR A 80 39.97 5.98 -45.66
C TYR A 80 40.40 4.54 -45.46
N THR A 81 40.76 4.19 -44.24
CA THR A 81 41.09 2.83 -43.83
C THR A 81 39.79 2.06 -43.58
N GLU A 82 39.43 1.22 -44.54
CA GLU A 82 38.17 0.47 -44.58
C GLU A 82 38.06 -0.54 -43.42
N THR A 83 39.18 -1.07 -42.93
CA THR A 83 39.21 -2.01 -41.81
C THR A 83 39.15 -1.35 -40.43
N SER A 84 38.92 -0.03 -40.35
CA SER A 84 38.92 0.72 -39.10
C SER A 84 37.70 1.62 -39.02
N SER A 85 36.80 1.34 -38.07
CA SER A 85 35.62 2.17 -37.86
C SER A 85 36.00 3.58 -37.43
N ALA A 86 35.28 4.57 -37.95
CA ALA A 86 35.43 5.95 -37.50
C ALA A 86 34.11 6.71 -37.52
N VAL A 87 33.96 7.66 -36.59
CA VAL A 87 32.94 8.71 -36.64
C VAL A 87 33.59 10.06 -36.39
N THR A 88 33.66 10.90 -37.41
CA THR A 88 34.34 12.20 -37.34
C THR A 88 33.46 13.31 -37.89
N PHE A 89 33.68 14.53 -37.39
CA PHE A 89 32.82 15.67 -37.69
C PHE A 89 33.61 16.91 -38.11
N MET A 90 32.93 17.75 -38.88
CA MET A 90 33.23 19.16 -39.07
C MET A 90 31.93 19.92 -38.82
N TYR A 91 31.95 21.07 -38.14
CA TYR A 91 30.74 21.87 -37.94
C TYR A 91 31.00 23.37 -37.91
N GLN A 92 29.94 24.14 -38.17
CA GLN A 92 29.92 25.59 -38.05
C GLN A 92 28.60 26.04 -37.41
N ASP A 93 28.67 27.01 -36.52
CA ASP A 93 27.48 27.66 -35.95
C ASP A 93 27.02 28.79 -36.88
N VAL A 94 25.75 28.75 -37.27
CA VAL A 94 25.15 29.66 -38.24
C VAL A 94 23.96 30.35 -37.60
N THR A 95 23.95 31.69 -37.65
CA THR A 95 22.82 32.49 -37.18
C THR A 95 21.90 32.81 -38.35
N PHE A 96 20.67 32.32 -38.27
CA PHE A 96 19.62 32.56 -39.26
C PHE A 96 18.81 33.79 -38.86
N PRO A 97 18.62 34.77 -39.78
CA PRO A 97 17.85 35.97 -39.48
C PRO A 97 16.39 35.70 -39.12
N ALA A 98 15.80 36.62 -38.35
CA ALA A 98 14.37 36.60 -38.05
C ALA A 98 13.53 36.78 -39.32
N GLY A 99 12.48 35.97 -39.47
CA GLY A 99 11.55 36.02 -40.60
C GLY A 99 12.03 35.30 -41.87
N GLU A 100 13.30 34.89 -41.95
CA GLU A 100 13.85 34.21 -43.13
C GLU A 100 13.71 32.69 -43.05
N VAL A 101 12.46 32.21 -43.09
CA VAL A 101 12.12 30.80 -42.85
C VAL A 101 12.36 29.88 -44.04
N LYS A 102 12.74 30.41 -45.22
CA LYS A 102 13.11 29.63 -46.41
C LYS A 102 14.62 29.43 -46.44
N VAL A 103 15.08 28.25 -46.04
CA VAL A 103 16.51 27.93 -45.98
C VAL A 103 16.86 26.90 -47.06
N ASN A 104 17.94 27.13 -47.77
CA ASN A 104 18.48 26.18 -48.75
C ASN A 104 19.96 25.95 -48.49
N LEU A 105 20.34 24.69 -48.34
CA LEU A 105 21.71 24.24 -48.23
C LEU A 105 22.07 23.47 -49.50
N SER A 106 23.06 23.92 -50.24
CA SER A 106 23.63 23.20 -51.37
C SER A 106 25.13 23.03 -51.24
N PHE A 107 25.68 21.96 -51.78
CA PHE A 107 27.12 21.68 -51.75
C PHE A 107 27.46 20.67 -52.85
N LYS A 108 28.74 20.63 -53.25
CA LYS A 108 29.29 19.55 -54.06
C LYS A 108 29.72 18.42 -53.14
N LEU A 109 29.38 17.20 -53.49
CA LEU A 109 29.67 15.99 -52.72
C LEU A 109 30.21 14.89 -53.63
N LEU A 110 31.31 14.28 -53.20
CA LEU A 110 31.83 13.02 -53.71
C LEU A 110 31.79 12.01 -52.56
N VAL A 111 31.09 10.89 -52.74
CA VAL A 111 30.97 9.84 -51.74
C VAL A 111 30.56 8.52 -52.38
N GLN A 112 31.37 7.48 -52.16
CA GLN A 112 30.98 6.11 -52.50
C GLN A 112 30.41 5.41 -51.26
N GLY A 113 31.18 5.28 -50.18
CA GLY A 113 30.71 4.60 -48.95
C GLY A 113 30.24 3.15 -49.21
N GLU A 114 29.35 2.64 -48.35
CA GLU A 114 28.94 1.23 -48.35
C GLU A 114 27.48 1.03 -47.93
N THR A 115 26.79 0.09 -48.58
CA THR A 115 25.50 -0.43 -48.15
C THR A 115 25.51 -1.95 -48.22
N GLY A 116 25.13 -2.60 -47.12
CA GLY A 116 25.01 -4.05 -47.05
C GLY A 116 23.88 -4.61 -47.91
N SER A 117 23.92 -5.92 -48.11
CA SER A 117 22.91 -6.67 -48.85
C SER A 117 21.47 -6.54 -48.30
N THR A 118 21.31 -6.12 -47.05
CA THR A 118 20.01 -5.87 -46.39
C THR A 118 19.52 -4.42 -46.52
N GLY A 119 20.22 -3.57 -47.27
CA GLY A 119 19.91 -2.14 -47.38
C GLY A 119 20.39 -1.30 -46.19
N THR A 120 21.14 -1.88 -45.27
CA THR A 120 21.74 -1.14 -44.14
C THR A 120 22.94 -0.34 -44.61
N ILE A 121 22.96 0.96 -44.34
CA ILE A 121 24.04 1.86 -44.74
C ILE A 121 25.13 1.86 -43.65
N TYR A 122 26.33 1.41 -44.01
CA TYR A 122 27.44 1.26 -43.06
C TYR A 122 28.36 2.49 -43.11
N ASP A 123 28.80 2.85 -44.31
CA ASP A 123 29.70 3.99 -44.55
C ASP A 123 28.97 5.10 -45.29
N TYR A 124 28.92 6.29 -44.70
CA TYR A 124 28.13 7.38 -45.24
C TYR A 124 28.55 8.76 -44.75
N PHE A 125 28.18 9.74 -45.55
CA PHE A 125 28.16 11.14 -45.18
C PHE A 125 26.78 11.51 -44.62
N ARG A 126 26.73 12.33 -43.58
CA ARG A 126 25.46 12.87 -43.07
C ARG A 126 25.59 14.32 -42.67
N VAL A 127 24.59 15.10 -43.06
CA VAL A 127 24.42 16.49 -42.63
C VAL A 127 23.39 16.54 -41.52
N TYR A 128 23.65 17.30 -40.46
CA TYR A 128 22.67 17.67 -39.45
C TYR A 128 22.56 19.19 -39.32
N LEU A 129 21.37 19.66 -38.95
CA LEU A 129 21.17 21.00 -38.40
C LEU A 129 20.58 20.88 -36.99
N VAL A 130 21.40 21.17 -35.97
CA VAL A 130 21.08 20.90 -34.55
C VAL A 130 21.16 22.18 -33.71
N PRO A 131 20.52 22.23 -32.52
CA PRO A 131 20.73 23.33 -31.59
C PRO A 131 22.20 23.41 -31.13
N THR A 132 22.71 24.62 -30.83
CA THR A 132 24.09 24.83 -30.36
C THR A 132 24.42 24.17 -29.03
N SER A 133 23.40 23.76 -28.26
CA SER A 133 23.54 22.94 -27.06
C SER A 133 24.07 21.53 -27.34
N PHE A 134 24.01 21.04 -28.58
CA PHE A 134 24.61 19.77 -28.98
C PHE A 134 26.05 19.97 -29.44
N THR A 135 27.01 19.38 -28.73
CA THR A 135 28.43 19.37 -29.12
C THR A 135 28.80 18.02 -29.72
N PRO A 136 29.23 17.96 -31.00
CA PRO A 136 29.68 16.70 -31.62
C PRO A 136 30.88 16.08 -30.89
N VAL A 137 30.88 14.76 -30.72
CA VAL A 137 31.96 13.99 -30.08
C VAL A 137 32.39 12.88 -31.02
N ALA A 138 33.67 12.86 -31.41
CA ALA A 138 34.23 11.81 -32.27
C ALA A 138 33.97 10.41 -31.69
N GLY A 139 33.73 9.43 -32.56
CA GLY A 139 33.39 8.05 -32.20
C GLY A 139 31.90 7.79 -31.88
N THR A 140 31.05 8.83 -31.77
CA THR A 140 29.62 8.66 -31.39
C THR A 140 28.67 9.27 -32.43
N VAL A 141 27.70 8.48 -32.93
CA VAL A 141 26.70 8.96 -33.91
C VAL A 141 25.53 9.70 -33.22
N PRO A 142 25.11 10.90 -33.67
CA PRO A 142 23.95 11.61 -33.10
C PRO A 142 22.60 10.88 -33.31
N SER A 143 21.65 11.06 -32.39
CA SER A 143 20.29 10.48 -32.47
C SER A 143 19.43 11.18 -33.54
N VAL A 144 18.90 10.41 -34.49
CA VAL A 144 18.01 10.92 -35.54
C VAL A 144 16.58 11.22 -35.06
N THR A 145 16.15 10.66 -33.92
CA THR A 145 14.84 10.95 -33.32
C THR A 145 14.85 12.25 -32.52
N THR A 146 15.97 12.52 -31.85
CA THR A 146 16.17 13.77 -31.10
C THR A 146 16.45 14.95 -32.04
N TYR A 147 17.15 14.68 -33.15
CA TYR A 147 17.55 15.68 -34.15
C TYR A 147 16.97 15.35 -35.54
N PRO A 148 15.70 15.73 -35.80
CA PRO A 148 14.98 15.31 -37.01
C PRO A 148 15.52 15.96 -38.30
N ASN A 149 16.22 17.11 -38.22
CA ASN A 149 16.82 17.77 -39.38
C ASN A 149 18.18 17.11 -39.72
N ASN A 150 18.13 15.98 -40.41
CA ASN A 150 19.31 15.24 -40.85
C ASN A 150 19.13 14.60 -42.24
N TRP A 151 20.21 14.52 -43.01
CA TRP A 151 20.20 14.01 -44.38
C TRP A 151 21.42 13.12 -44.65
N THR A 152 21.19 11.87 -45.05
CA THR A 152 22.23 10.84 -45.26
C THR A 152 22.53 10.67 -46.73
N PHE A 153 23.80 10.58 -47.09
CA PHE A 153 24.29 10.40 -48.46
C PHE A 153 25.32 9.27 -48.51
N ASN A 154 25.13 8.36 -49.46
CA ASN A 154 26.03 7.25 -49.77
C ASN A 154 25.82 6.80 -51.23
N LEU A 155 26.80 6.09 -51.79
CA LEU A 155 26.79 5.49 -53.13
C LEU A 155 26.44 6.47 -54.27
N LEU A 156 26.94 7.71 -54.20
CA LEU A 156 26.72 8.72 -55.24
C LEU A 156 27.74 8.64 -56.39
N GLY A 157 28.75 7.79 -56.28
CA GLY A 157 29.78 7.59 -57.30
C GLY A 157 31.15 8.15 -56.91
N SER A 158 32.15 7.87 -57.75
CA SER A 158 33.51 8.42 -57.66
C SER A 158 33.66 9.80 -58.33
N THR A 159 32.55 10.45 -58.67
CA THR A 159 32.49 11.78 -59.28
C THR A 159 31.75 12.76 -58.38
N TRP A 160 32.08 14.04 -58.49
CA TRP A 160 31.41 15.10 -57.73
C TRP A 160 29.99 15.33 -58.23
N THR A 161 29.04 15.42 -57.28
CA THR A 161 27.62 15.66 -57.53
C THR A 161 27.13 16.86 -56.74
N ASN A 162 26.16 17.61 -57.27
CA ASN A 162 25.53 18.70 -56.52
C ASN A 162 24.40 18.15 -55.65
N GLN A 163 24.43 18.48 -54.36
CA GLN A 163 23.37 18.18 -53.41
C GLN A 163 22.62 19.46 -53.05
N ASN A 164 21.32 19.36 -52.85
CA ASN A 164 20.48 20.47 -52.43
C ASN A 164 19.45 20.00 -51.40
N ILE A 165 19.40 20.70 -50.27
CA ILE A 165 18.53 20.44 -49.13
C ILE A 165 17.71 21.71 -48.87
N SER A 166 16.39 21.57 -48.96
CA SER A 166 15.47 22.65 -48.58
C SER A 166 14.97 22.43 -47.16
N ILE A 167 15.07 23.46 -46.33
CA ILE A 167 14.71 23.46 -44.91
C ILE A 167 13.71 24.59 -44.69
N THR A 168 12.63 24.31 -43.95
CA THR A 168 11.62 25.33 -43.63
C THR A 168 11.45 25.47 -42.14
N ASN A 169 11.37 26.72 -41.67
CA ASN A 169 11.02 27.10 -40.31
C ASN A 169 11.76 26.34 -39.19
N ILE A 170 13.02 26.70 -38.97
CA ILE A 170 13.88 26.15 -37.91
C ILE A 170 13.69 26.89 -36.56
N GLY A 171 12.55 27.57 -36.38
CA GLY A 171 12.26 28.42 -35.23
C GLY A 171 12.63 29.89 -35.41
N ASN A 172 13.12 30.29 -36.59
CA ASN A 172 13.56 31.66 -36.88
C ASN A 172 12.45 32.58 -37.42
N ALA A 173 11.18 32.24 -37.20
CA ALA A 173 10.05 32.99 -37.78
C ALA A 173 9.92 34.42 -37.24
N SER A 174 10.24 34.65 -35.96
CA SER A 174 10.04 35.94 -35.27
C SER A 174 11.30 36.49 -34.60
N ALA A 175 12.33 35.67 -34.40
CA ALA A 175 13.61 36.06 -33.83
C ALA A 175 14.75 35.32 -34.55
N PRO A 176 15.98 35.87 -34.56
CA PRO A 176 17.12 35.14 -35.09
C PRO A 176 17.38 33.88 -34.27
N VAL A 177 17.79 32.80 -34.93
CA VAL A 177 18.15 31.54 -34.26
C VAL A 177 19.53 31.10 -34.72
N THR A 178 20.39 30.74 -33.77
CA THR A 178 21.68 30.13 -34.08
C THR A 178 21.56 28.61 -34.01
N MET A 179 21.86 27.94 -35.12
CA MET A 179 21.91 26.48 -35.22
C MET A 179 23.30 26.04 -35.64
N ARG A 180 23.64 24.79 -35.37
CA ARG A 180 24.91 24.16 -35.73
C ARG A 180 24.72 23.28 -36.96
N LEU A 181 25.39 23.63 -38.06
CA LEU A 181 25.50 22.81 -39.26
C LEU A 181 26.63 21.80 -39.05
N VAL A 182 26.30 20.52 -38.97
CA VAL A 182 27.26 19.42 -38.72
C VAL A 182 27.40 18.57 -39.97
N LEU A 183 28.62 18.37 -40.41
CA LEU A 183 29.04 17.46 -41.46
C LEU A 183 29.70 16.25 -40.79
N MET A 184 29.10 15.07 -40.94
CA MET A 184 29.56 13.85 -40.31
C MET A 184 30.02 12.86 -41.37
N TRP A 185 31.16 12.24 -41.14
CA TRP A 185 31.52 10.98 -41.78
C TRP A 185 31.41 9.85 -40.76
N ARG A 186 30.84 8.73 -41.20
CA ARG A 186 30.91 7.46 -40.50
C ARG A 186 31.40 6.41 -41.46
N ASN A 187 32.29 5.55 -40.98
CA ASN A 187 32.54 4.26 -41.58
C ASN A 187 32.66 3.17 -40.51
N ASP A 188 32.37 1.93 -40.89
CA ASP A 188 32.60 0.75 -40.06
C ASP A 188 33.98 0.11 -40.32
N SER A 189 34.21 -1.11 -39.83
CA SER A 189 35.49 -1.81 -39.94
C SER A 189 35.47 -2.99 -40.93
N SER A 190 34.62 -2.95 -41.96
CA SER A 190 34.42 -4.04 -42.92
C SER A 190 34.74 -3.67 -44.39
N THR A 191 34.35 -4.48 -45.38
CA THR A 191 34.82 -4.37 -46.78
C THR A 191 34.30 -3.11 -47.46
N SER A 192 35.18 -2.13 -47.65
CA SER A 192 34.88 -0.79 -48.15
C SER A 192 34.66 -0.67 -49.67
N THR A 193 34.17 0.48 -50.15
CA THR A 193 34.44 1.01 -51.49
C THR A 193 34.90 2.47 -51.39
N GLN A 194 36.03 2.79 -52.02
CA GLN A 194 36.54 4.16 -52.14
C GLN A 194 35.74 4.96 -53.18
N PRO A 195 35.74 6.31 -53.13
CA PRO A 195 36.33 7.20 -52.12
C PRO A 195 35.40 7.51 -50.93
N PRO A 196 35.93 8.01 -49.79
CA PRO A 196 35.12 8.52 -48.68
C PRO A 196 34.58 9.92 -49.01
N ALA A 197 33.79 10.50 -48.10
CA ALA A 197 33.23 11.83 -48.31
C ALA A 197 34.30 12.91 -48.59
N ALA A 198 34.10 13.64 -49.68
CA ALA A 198 34.70 14.95 -49.95
C ALA A 198 33.58 15.95 -50.27
N ILE A 199 33.66 17.13 -49.66
CA ILE A 199 32.66 18.19 -49.77
C ILE A 199 33.33 19.52 -50.12
N ASP A 200 32.67 20.28 -50.97
CA ASP A 200 33.11 21.61 -51.38
C ASP A 200 31.90 22.46 -51.80
N ASP A 201 32.12 23.75 -52.05
CA ASP A 201 31.10 24.72 -52.47
C ASP A 201 29.87 24.78 -51.56
N VAL A 202 30.06 24.64 -50.24
CA VAL A 202 28.97 24.71 -49.26
C VAL A 202 28.33 26.09 -49.32
N THR A 203 27.06 26.11 -49.70
CA THR A 203 26.26 27.32 -49.84
C THR A 203 24.99 27.16 -49.03
N LEU A 204 24.84 28.00 -48.01
CA LEU A 204 23.67 28.06 -47.16
C LEU A 204 23.06 29.44 -47.29
N VAL A 205 21.82 29.49 -47.78
CA VAL A 205 21.08 30.73 -48.00
C VAL A 205 19.76 30.69 -47.25
N SER A 206 19.31 31.84 -46.79
CA SER A 206 17.98 32.04 -46.19
C SER A 206 17.25 33.17 -46.89
N SER A 207 15.91 33.17 -46.84
CA SER A 207 15.09 34.25 -47.38
C SER A 207 13.73 34.32 -46.70
N GLN A 208 13.10 35.49 -46.76
CA GLN A 208 11.73 35.68 -46.30
C GLN A 208 10.73 34.95 -47.21
N PRO A 209 9.53 34.62 -46.70
CA PRO A 209 8.38 34.25 -47.52
C PRO A 209 8.20 35.17 -48.73
N GLY A 210 8.03 34.59 -49.91
CA GLY A 210 7.64 35.31 -51.11
C GLY A 210 6.15 35.66 -51.11
N ASN A 211 5.79 36.66 -51.91
CA ASN A 211 4.39 36.98 -52.23
C ASN A 211 4.15 36.59 -53.69
N PHE A 212 3.18 35.72 -53.94
CA PHE A 212 2.84 35.23 -55.27
C PHE A 212 1.42 35.65 -55.62
N ILE A 213 1.24 36.18 -56.83
CA ILE A 213 -0.06 36.59 -57.36
C ILE A 213 -0.30 35.80 -58.65
N SER A 214 -1.47 35.18 -58.80
CA SER A 214 -1.80 34.51 -60.05
C SER A 214 -1.95 35.53 -61.19
N VAL A 215 -1.26 35.28 -62.30
CA VAL A 215 -1.31 36.13 -63.52
C VAL A 215 -2.09 35.47 -64.66
N ALA A 216 -2.46 34.20 -64.49
CA ALA A 216 -3.30 33.44 -65.41
C ALA A 216 -4.05 32.33 -64.66
N SER A 217 -5.06 31.76 -65.31
CA SER A 217 -5.65 30.48 -64.86
C SER A 217 -4.68 29.33 -65.17
N GLY A 218 -4.65 28.29 -64.33
CA GLY A 218 -3.75 27.16 -64.51
C GLY A 218 -3.57 26.30 -63.27
N ASN A 219 -2.55 25.43 -63.31
CA ASN A 219 -2.20 24.56 -62.20
C ASN A 219 -1.31 25.29 -61.19
N TRP A 220 -1.53 25.05 -59.89
CA TRP A 220 -0.71 25.62 -58.82
C TRP A 220 0.77 25.30 -59.01
N GLY A 221 1.09 24.07 -59.44
CA GLY A 221 2.44 23.59 -59.70
C GLY A 221 3.10 24.15 -60.97
N THR A 222 2.43 25.04 -61.72
CA THR A 222 2.99 25.63 -62.96
C THR A 222 3.55 27.02 -62.69
N ALA A 223 4.85 27.22 -62.96
CA ALA A 223 5.54 28.49 -62.73
C ALA A 223 4.88 29.69 -63.42
N SER A 224 4.40 29.52 -64.66
CA SER A 224 3.76 30.58 -65.45
C SER A 224 2.36 30.99 -64.96
N THR A 225 1.79 30.28 -63.97
CA THR A 225 0.56 30.71 -63.29
C THR A 225 0.81 31.92 -62.39
N TRP A 226 2.05 32.16 -61.98
CA TRP A 226 2.41 33.14 -60.95
C TRP A 226 3.29 34.27 -61.49
N ASP A 227 3.12 35.47 -60.92
CA ASP A 227 3.85 36.69 -61.28
C ASP A 227 5.37 36.58 -61.15
N ALA A 228 5.86 35.82 -60.16
CA ALA A 228 7.28 35.55 -59.98
C ALA A 228 7.86 34.52 -60.97
N ASN A 229 7.04 33.97 -61.87
CA ASN A 229 7.38 32.85 -62.74
C ASN A 229 8.06 31.69 -61.99
N ALA A 230 7.54 31.39 -60.80
CA ALA A 230 8.00 30.35 -59.90
C ALA A 230 6.80 29.79 -59.12
N VAL A 231 6.93 28.56 -58.62
CA VAL A 231 5.84 27.89 -57.89
C VAL A 231 5.87 28.29 -56.40
N PRO A 232 4.76 28.74 -55.81
CA PRO A 232 4.67 29.04 -54.38
C PRO A 232 4.86 27.78 -53.53
N SER A 233 5.62 27.92 -52.45
CA SER A 233 5.79 26.90 -51.41
C SER A 233 4.83 27.13 -50.23
N THR A 234 4.78 26.18 -49.29
CA THR A 234 3.91 26.21 -48.10
C THR A 234 4.22 27.33 -47.11
N VAL A 235 5.36 28.01 -47.25
CA VAL A 235 5.75 29.16 -46.42
C VAL A 235 5.53 30.49 -47.12
N ASP A 236 5.11 30.50 -48.39
CA ASP A 236 4.88 31.72 -49.18
C ASP A 236 3.45 32.24 -49.02
N ASN A 237 3.24 33.54 -49.22
CA ASN A 237 1.92 34.15 -49.23
C ASN A 237 1.37 34.17 -50.66
N VAL A 238 0.11 33.81 -50.85
CA VAL A 238 -0.47 33.59 -52.18
C VAL A 238 -1.77 34.35 -52.35
N ILE A 239 -1.92 34.99 -53.51
CA ILE A 239 -3.15 35.65 -53.96
C ILE A 239 -3.61 34.98 -55.26
N VAL A 240 -4.80 34.40 -55.26
CA VAL A 240 -5.49 34.01 -56.50
C VAL A 240 -6.35 35.19 -56.94
N ASP A 241 -5.90 35.91 -57.96
CA ASP A 241 -6.51 37.17 -58.36
C ASP A 241 -7.84 36.99 -59.11
N THR A 242 -8.57 38.09 -59.23
CA THR A 242 -9.94 38.13 -59.78
C THR A 242 -10.00 37.54 -61.18
N GLY A 243 -10.96 36.65 -61.44
CA GLY A 243 -11.15 36.03 -62.76
C GLY A 243 -10.22 34.86 -63.08
N HIS A 244 -9.24 34.55 -62.23
CA HIS A 244 -8.39 33.36 -62.40
C HIS A 244 -8.99 32.12 -61.72
N ASN A 245 -8.86 30.97 -62.40
CA ASN A 245 -9.16 29.66 -61.84
C ASN A 245 -7.85 28.86 -61.67
N VAL A 246 -7.42 28.68 -60.44
CA VAL A 246 -6.20 27.94 -60.09
C VAL A 246 -6.57 26.56 -59.57
N THR A 247 -5.90 25.52 -60.08
CA THR A 247 -6.12 24.13 -59.66
C THR A 247 -4.95 23.64 -58.82
N ILE A 248 -5.22 23.20 -57.59
CA ILE A 248 -4.27 22.46 -56.74
C ILE A 248 -4.08 21.09 -57.42
N ASP A 249 -2.93 20.84 -58.02
CA ASP A 249 -2.71 19.71 -58.94
C ASP A 249 -1.78 18.63 -58.37
N ALA A 250 -1.04 18.92 -57.29
CA ALA A 250 -0.10 17.98 -56.67
C ALA A 250 -0.27 17.89 -55.15
N ALA A 251 0.16 16.77 -54.58
CA ALA A 251 0.19 16.58 -53.12
C ALA A 251 1.14 17.58 -52.44
N ASN A 252 0.90 17.87 -51.17
CA ASN A 252 1.71 18.75 -50.31
C ASN A 252 1.81 20.22 -50.77
N GLN A 253 0.95 20.64 -51.70
CA GLN A 253 0.77 22.06 -52.01
C GLN A 253 0.03 22.75 -50.86
N GLY A 254 0.41 24.00 -50.61
CA GLY A 254 -0.11 24.80 -49.51
C GLY A 254 0.47 26.21 -49.57
N SER A 255 0.11 27.02 -48.59
CA SER A 255 0.59 28.41 -48.47
C SER A 255 0.73 28.80 -47.00
N ASN A 256 1.44 29.89 -46.75
CA ASN A 256 1.42 30.56 -45.47
C ASN A 256 0.10 31.35 -45.33
N ASN A 257 -0.03 32.49 -46.00
CA ASN A 257 -1.30 33.21 -46.10
C ASN A 257 -1.92 32.99 -47.48
N LEU A 258 -3.24 32.85 -47.55
CA LEU A 258 -3.98 32.70 -48.80
C LEU A 258 -5.06 33.76 -48.92
N VAL A 259 -5.05 34.51 -50.02
CA VAL A 259 -6.11 35.45 -50.40
C VAL A 259 -6.76 34.97 -51.70
N LEU A 260 -8.07 34.75 -51.67
CA LEU A 260 -8.84 34.31 -52.84
C LEU A 260 -9.78 35.43 -53.31
N LYS A 261 -9.52 35.97 -54.49
CA LYS A 261 -10.44 36.84 -55.24
C LYS A 261 -11.02 36.13 -56.46
N GLY A 262 -10.28 35.17 -57.02
CA GLY A 262 -10.73 34.23 -58.05
C GLY A 262 -11.17 32.88 -57.46
N THR A 263 -11.06 31.81 -58.26
CA THR A 263 -11.41 30.44 -57.84
C THR A 263 -10.16 29.61 -57.56
N LEU A 264 -10.14 28.91 -56.43
CA LEU A 264 -9.19 27.84 -56.13
C LEU A 264 -9.95 26.51 -56.04
N ALA A 265 -9.52 25.51 -56.80
CA ALA A 265 -10.15 24.20 -56.86
C ALA A 265 -9.13 23.06 -56.73
N TYR A 266 -9.58 21.86 -56.33
CA TYR A 266 -8.72 20.69 -56.31
C TYR A 266 -8.71 19.97 -57.66
N GLY A 267 -7.54 19.48 -58.06
CA GLY A 267 -7.36 18.43 -59.03
C GLY A 267 -7.65 17.03 -58.44
N THR A 268 -7.42 16.00 -59.24
CA THR A 268 -7.69 14.61 -58.86
C THR A 268 -6.76 14.12 -57.75
N THR A 269 -5.45 14.33 -57.92
CA THR A 269 -4.36 13.82 -57.08
C THR A 269 -4.34 14.33 -55.63
N PRO A 270 -4.42 15.65 -55.35
CA PRO A 270 -4.29 16.13 -53.97
C PRO A 270 -5.47 15.71 -53.11
N SER A 271 -5.19 15.33 -51.86
CA SER A 271 -6.19 15.00 -50.84
C SER A 271 -6.44 16.15 -49.87
N SER A 272 -5.47 17.05 -49.71
CA SER A 272 -5.49 18.14 -48.76
C SER A 272 -4.76 19.39 -49.26
N PHE A 273 -5.06 20.52 -48.62
CA PHE A 273 -4.36 21.79 -48.81
C PHE A 273 -4.26 22.50 -47.45
N SER A 274 -3.08 23.03 -47.15
CA SER A 274 -2.79 23.66 -45.86
C SER A 274 -2.54 25.16 -46.02
N VAL A 275 -3.15 25.93 -45.13
CA VAL A 275 -2.90 27.37 -44.93
C VAL A 275 -2.30 27.55 -43.53
N ASN A 276 -0.99 27.78 -43.46
CA ASN A 276 -0.25 27.85 -42.19
C ASN A 276 -0.49 29.18 -41.42
N GLY A 277 -1.00 30.19 -42.12
CA GLY A 277 -1.42 31.49 -41.62
C GLY A 277 -2.91 31.72 -41.88
N ASN A 278 -3.26 32.92 -42.33
CA ASN A 278 -4.65 33.33 -42.52
C ASN A 278 -5.19 32.95 -43.91
N LEU A 279 -6.46 32.55 -43.95
CA LEU A 279 -7.24 32.39 -45.18
C LEU A 279 -8.22 33.56 -45.30
N ASN A 280 -8.10 34.35 -46.36
CA ASN A 280 -9.05 35.40 -46.70
C ASN A 280 -9.71 35.09 -48.04
N VAL A 281 -11.02 34.80 -48.05
CA VAL A 281 -11.82 34.60 -49.26
C VAL A 281 -12.62 35.87 -49.46
N ASN A 282 -12.17 36.73 -50.37
CA ASN A 282 -12.82 38.01 -50.63
C ASN A 282 -14.16 37.80 -51.36
N SER A 283 -14.99 38.85 -51.37
CA SER A 283 -16.20 38.90 -52.22
C SER A 283 -15.86 38.56 -53.68
N GLY A 284 -16.58 37.60 -54.25
CA GLY A 284 -16.34 37.04 -55.60
C GLY A 284 -15.34 35.89 -55.66
N GLY A 285 -14.55 35.68 -54.60
CA GLY A 285 -13.64 34.55 -54.45
C GLY A 285 -14.37 33.24 -54.10
N THR A 286 -13.86 32.11 -54.60
CA THR A 286 -14.42 30.79 -54.36
C THR A 286 -13.33 29.77 -54.02
N PHE A 287 -13.52 29.00 -52.95
CA PHE A 287 -12.72 27.82 -52.65
C PHE A 287 -13.58 26.55 -52.76
N ASN A 288 -13.38 25.78 -53.82
CA ASN A 288 -14.01 24.47 -54.01
C ASN A 288 -13.15 23.39 -53.34
N VAL A 289 -13.50 22.97 -52.12
CA VAL A 289 -12.76 21.95 -51.36
C VAL A 289 -13.20 20.54 -51.77
N PHE A 290 -13.28 20.31 -53.07
CA PHE A 290 -13.70 19.05 -53.68
C PHE A 290 -13.15 18.95 -55.12
N ASN A 291 -13.17 17.74 -55.65
CA ASN A 291 -12.98 17.46 -57.08
C ASN A 291 -14.09 16.52 -57.55
N GLY A 292 -14.91 16.94 -58.50
CA GLY A 292 -16.10 16.20 -58.92
C GLY A 292 -17.05 15.94 -57.73
N THR A 293 -17.29 14.67 -57.40
CA THR A 293 -18.10 14.26 -56.25
C THR A 293 -17.26 13.93 -54.99
N THR A 294 -15.94 14.07 -55.07
CA THR A 294 -15.01 13.69 -54.00
C THR A 294 -14.60 14.93 -53.19
N GLY A 295 -15.04 15.00 -51.93
CA GLY A 295 -14.59 16.05 -51.00
C GLY A 295 -13.09 15.96 -50.70
N LYS A 296 -12.49 17.07 -50.28
CA LYS A 296 -11.05 17.18 -49.94
C LYS A 296 -10.87 17.83 -48.58
N ALA A 297 -9.64 17.94 -48.10
CA ALA A 297 -9.35 18.48 -46.76
C ALA A 297 -8.68 19.86 -46.81
N LEU A 298 -9.27 20.85 -46.15
CA LEU A 298 -8.69 22.16 -45.93
C LEU A 298 -8.25 22.29 -44.46
N SER A 299 -6.96 22.53 -44.22
CA SER A 299 -6.45 22.84 -42.88
C SER A 299 -6.02 24.29 -42.79
N VAL A 300 -6.47 25.01 -41.75
CA VAL A 300 -6.11 26.41 -41.53
C VAL A 300 -5.61 26.57 -40.09
N MET A 301 -4.38 27.08 -39.95
CA MET A 301 -3.75 27.35 -38.65
C MET A 301 -4.01 28.78 -38.14
N GLY A 302 -4.22 29.75 -39.03
CA GLY A 302 -4.59 31.13 -38.68
C GLY A 302 -6.10 31.37 -38.70
N ASN A 303 -6.47 32.62 -38.94
CA ASN A 303 -7.87 33.06 -39.03
C ASN A 303 -8.46 32.81 -40.42
N ILE A 304 -9.77 32.60 -40.47
CA ILE A 304 -10.56 32.56 -41.70
C ILE A 304 -11.46 33.80 -41.75
N ILE A 305 -11.29 34.60 -42.79
CA ILE A 305 -12.23 35.65 -43.19
C ILE A 305 -12.84 35.19 -44.50
N ASN A 306 -14.14 34.93 -44.53
CA ASN A 306 -14.86 34.46 -45.71
C ASN A 306 -15.97 35.46 -46.07
N ASP A 307 -15.66 36.36 -46.99
CA ASP A 307 -16.60 37.28 -47.63
C ASP A 307 -17.07 36.76 -49.01
N GLY A 308 -16.55 35.62 -49.47
CA GLY A 308 -16.93 34.94 -50.72
C GLY A 308 -17.65 33.61 -50.48
N VAL A 309 -17.19 32.55 -51.16
CA VAL A 309 -17.77 31.20 -51.04
C VAL A 309 -16.68 30.17 -50.68
N ILE A 310 -16.92 29.39 -49.63
CA ILE A 310 -16.17 28.15 -49.36
C ILE A 310 -17.14 26.98 -49.51
N ASP A 311 -16.86 26.07 -50.44
CA ASP A 311 -17.68 24.87 -50.65
C ASP A 311 -17.01 23.62 -50.06
N LEU A 312 -17.55 23.20 -48.93
CA LEU A 312 -17.22 21.97 -48.19
C LEU A 312 -18.41 20.99 -48.17
N SER A 313 -19.43 21.22 -48.99
CA SER A 313 -20.69 20.47 -48.95
C SER A 313 -20.62 19.12 -49.69
N VAL A 314 -19.65 18.97 -50.59
CA VAL A 314 -19.45 17.80 -51.46
C VAL A 314 -18.52 16.76 -50.82
N GLY A 315 -18.85 15.47 -50.97
CA GLY A 315 -18.01 14.35 -50.52
C GLY A 315 -18.78 13.19 -49.89
N ALA A 316 -18.09 12.06 -49.74
CA ALA A 316 -18.57 10.87 -49.02
C ALA A 316 -18.30 11.01 -47.50
N THR A 317 -18.56 9.97 -46.71
CA THR A 317 -18.52 10.02 -45.24
C THR A 317 -17.17 10.47 -44.65
N THR A 318 -16.03 10.15 -45.27
CA THR A 318 -14.70 10.51 -44.72
C THR A 318 -14.03 11.72 -45.37
N THR A 319 -14.64 12.34 -46.38
CA THR A 319 -14.01 13.38 -47.20
C THR A 319 -14.78 14.71 -47.15
N GLY A 320 -14.14 15.82 -47.54
CA GLY A 320 -14.73 17.16 -47.39
C GLY A 320 -14.60 17.64 -45.95
N SER A 321 -13.44 18.16 -45.56
CA SER A 321 -13.17 18.56 -44.18
C SER A 321 -12.58 19.95 -44.06
N LEU A 322 -13.00 20.67 -43.02
CA LEU A 322 -12.33 21.86 -42.51
C LEU A 322 -11.68 21.52 -41.17
N THR A 323 -10.39 21.78 -41.06
CA THR A 323 -9.62 21.62 -39.82
C THR A 323 -9.11 22.97 -39.34
N LEU A 324 -9.47 23.34 -38.11
CA LEU A 324 -8.91 24.48 -37.40
C LEU A 324 -7.88 23.97 -36.39
N ASN A 325 -6.59 24.12 -36.71
CA ASN A 325 -5.46 23.56 -35.95
C ASN A 325 -4.47 24.63 -35.46
N GLY A 326 -4.98 25.83 -35.15
CA GLY A 326 -4.15 26.95 -34.71
C GLY A 326 -3.49 26.77 -33.35
N LEU A 327 -2.41 27.54 -33.17
CA LEU A 327 -1.69 27.69 -31.90
C LEU A 327 -2.16 28.92 -31.11
N GLY A 328 -2.73 29.91 -31.82
CA GLY A 328 -3.39 31.09 -31.25
C GLY A 328 -4.92 30.92 -31.21
N VAL A 329 -5.62 31.89 -30.63
CA VAL A 329 -7.09 31.98 -30.77
C VAL A 329 -7.42 32.16 -32.25
N GLN A 330 -8.24 31.28 -32.81
CA GLN A 330 -8.68 31.35 -34.19
C GLN A 330 -10.05 32.00 -34.31
N SER A 331 -10.28 32.70 -35.41
CA SER A 331 -11.59 33.23 -35.79
C SER A 331 -12.02 32.70 -37.15
N VAL A 332 -13.32 32.40 -37.27
CA VAL A 332 -14.01 32.13 -38.54
C VAL A 332 -15.11 33.17 -38.67
N SER A 333 -14.93 34.11 -39.59
CA SER A 333 -15.73 35.33 -39.71
C SER A 333 -15.92 35.74 -41.18
N GLY A 334 -16.64 36.82 -41.43
CA GLY A 334 -16.91 37.35 -42.77
C GLY A 334 -18.40 37.35 -43.13
N ALA A 335 -18.74 38.02 -44.22
CA ALA A 335 -20.11 38.20 -44.72
C ALA A 335 -20.51 37.21 -45.84
N GLY A 336 -19.62 36.30 -46.21
CA GLY A 336 -19.79 35.34 -47.29
C GLY A 336 -20.64 34.14 -46.90
N THR A 337 -20.42 33.01 -47.57
CA THR A 337 -21.17 31.78 -47.33
C THR A 337 -20.30 30.53 -47.30
N PHE A 338 -20.69 29.57 -46.47
CA PHE A 338 -20.39 28.16 -46.74
C PHE A 338 -21.50 27.63 -47.64
N SER A 339 -21.15 26.98 -48.75
CA SER A 339 -22.12 26.51 -49.75
C SER A 339 -23.27 25.71 -49.10
N ASN A 340 -24.51 26.11 -49.36
CA ASN A 340 -25.74 25.57 -48.75
C ASN A 340 -25.82 25.62 -47.20
N GLY A 341 -24.91 26.34 -46.54
CA GLY A 341 -24.73 26.29 -45.08
C GLY A 341 -24.23 24.94 -44.57
N VAL A 342 -23.63 24.11 -45.43
CA VAL A 342 -23.23 22.73 -45.10
C VAL A 342 -21.71 22.58 -45.11
N ILE A 343 -21.19 22.01 -44.04
CA ILE A 343 -19.83 21.48 -43.96
C ILE A 343 -19.93 19.97 -43.79
N ARG A 344 -19.23 19.20 -44.64
CA ARG A 344 -19.32 17.73 -44.57
C ARG A 344 -18.68 17.18 -43.29
N ASN A 345 -17.43 17.55 -43.01
CA ASN A 345 -16.72 17.21 -41.77
C ASN A 345 -16.04 18.45 -41.19
N LEU A 346 -16.13 18.64 -39.87
CA LEU A 346 -15.52 19.77 -39.16
C LEU A 346 -14.65 19.27 -38.01
N THR A 347 -13.41 19.73 -37.96
CA THR A 347 -12.44 19.38 -36.93
C THR A 347 -11.94 20.64 -36.23
N PHE A 348 -12.17 20.72 -34.94
CA PHE A 348 -11.55 21.69 -34.04
C PHE A 348 -10.42 21.01 -33.27
N SER A 349 -9.18 21.28 -33.67
CA SER A 349 -7.96 20.76 -33.04
C SER A 349 -7.01 21.89 -32.65
N ASN A 350 -7.55 23.07 -32.38
CA ASN A 350 -6.80 24.22 -31.89
C ASN A 350 -6.22 23.89 -30.51
N THR A 351 -4.91 24.10 -30.35
CA THR A 351 -4.16 23.73 -29.14
C THR A 351 -4.01 24.88 -28.14
N ASN A 352 -4.51 26.06 -28.46
CA ASN A 352 -4.48 27.22 -27.58
C ASN A 352 -5.31 26.95 -26.31
N THR A 353 -4.80 27.39 -25.17
CA THR A 353 -5.39 27.17 -23.84
C THR A 353 -6.40 28.24 -23.43
N ALA A 354 -6.56 29.33 -24.19
CA ALA A 354 -7.54 30.37 -23.93
C ALA A 354 -8.99 29.85 -24.04
N THR A 355 -9.91 30.55 -23.38
CA THR A 355 -11.36 30.27 -23.42
C THR A 355 -12.08 31.56 -23.83
N PRO A 356 -12.63 31.64 -25.05
CA PRO A 356 -12.56 30.66 -26.15
C PRO A 356 -11.16 30.53 -26.76
N ASN A 357 -10.90 29.41 -27.43
CA ASN A 357 -9.80 29.29 -28.38
C ASN A 357 -10.26 29.36 -29.86
N ILE A 358 -11.57 29.30 -30.11
CA ILE A 358 -12.16 29.47 -31.44
C ILE A 358 -13.36 30.40 -31.33
N ASN A 359 -13.37 31.47 -32.12
CA ASN A 359 -14.52 32.35 -32.31
C ASN A 359 -15.16 32.07 -33.67
N TRP A 360 -16.43 31.68 -33.70
CA TRP A 360 -17.14 31.32 -34.92
C TRP A 360 -18.37 32.19 -35.12
N SER A 361 -18.44 32.91 -36.24
CA SER A 361 -19.46 33.95 -36.47
C SER A 361 -20.52 33.59 -37.50
N PHE A 362 -20.40 32.45 -38.19
CA PHE A 362 -21.41 32.01 -39.15
C PHE A 362 -22.57 31.31 -38.45
N ASP A 363 -23.79 31.73 -38.77
CA ASP A 363 -25.02 31.18 -38.22
C ASP A 363 -25.58 30.03 -39.06
N ASN A 364 -26.35 29.16 -38.42
CA ASN A 364 -27.11 28.04 -38.99
C ASN A 364 -26.27 27.07 -39.84
N ILE A 365 -25.03 26.81 -39.43
CA ILE A 365 -24.13 25.86 -40.10
C ILE A 365 -24.52 24.41 -39.76
N LYS A 366 -24.64 23.57 -40.78
CA LYS A 366 -24.96 22.15 -40.66
C LYS A 366 -23.71 21.30 -40.92
N ILE A 367 -23.39 20.44 -39.97
CA ILE A 367 -22.32 19.45 -40.11
C ILE A 367 -22.95 18.14 -40.55
N ALA A 368 -22.77 17.78 -41.80
CA ALA A 368 -23.50 16.67 -42.40
C ALA A 368 -22.99 15.29 -41.95
N ASN A 369 -21.72 15.14 -41.55
CA ASN A 369 -21.16 13.86 -41.14
C ASN A 369 -20.36 13.88 -39.83
N ASN A 370 -19.08 14.25 -39.78
CA ASN A 370 -18.31 14.19 -38.54
C ASN A 370 -18.05 15.57 -37.93
N LEU A 371 -18.18 15.66 -36.60
CA LEU A 371 -17.72 16.78 -35.80
C LEU A 371 -16.70 16.25 -34.80
N SER A 372 -15.45 16.68 -34.94
CA SER A 372 -14.37 16.32 -34.01
C SER A 372 -13.90 17.55 -33.25
N MET A 373 -13.90 17.46 -31.93
CA MET A 373 -13.48 18.52 -31.03
C MET A 373 -12.45 17.95 -30.06
N THR A 374 -11.24 18.49 -30.08
CA THR A 374 -10.15 18.09 -29.17
C THR A 374 -9.56 19.33 -28.53
N GLY A 375 -9.90 19.59 -27.26
CA GLY A 375 -9.45 20.78 -26.53
C GLY A 375 -10.11 22.08 -26.97
N ALA A 376 -11.14 22.02 -27.81
CA ALA A 376 -11.86 23.18 -28.35
C ALA A 376 -12.86 23.79 -27.37
N ARG A 377 -12.82 25.11 -27.21
CA ARG A 377 -13.78 25.93 -26.46
C ARG A 377 -14.30 26.97 -27.44
N VAL A 378 -15.40 26.63 -28.10
CA VAL A 378 -15.91 27.35 -29.27
C VAL A 378 -16.94 28.38 -28.83
N ASN A 379 -16.67 29.64 -29.12
CA ASN A 379 -17.63 30.73 -28.97
C ASN A 379 -18.46 30.86 -30.25
N LEU A 380 -19.77 30.58 -30.16
CA LEU A 380 -20.74 30.84 -31.22
C LEU A 380 -21.57 32.10 -30.96
N GLY A 381 -21.39 32.78 -29.82
CA GLY A 381 -22.34 33.81 -29.37
C GLY A 381 -23.76 33.23 -29.30
N THR A 382 -24.70 33.84 -30.01
CA THR A 382 -26.09 33.35 -30.13
C THR A 382 -26.35 32.52 -31.38
N SER A 383 -25.31 32.24 -32.18
CA SER A 383 -25.43 31.49 -33.43
C SER A 383 -25.73 30.01 -33.19
N LYS A 384 -26.31 29.38 -34.21
CA LYS A 384 -26.70 27.98 -34.23
C LYS A 384 -25.76 27.13 -35.08
N MET A 385 -25.41 25.96 -34.56
CA MET A 385 -24.78 24.89 -35.32
C MET A 385 -25.58 23.58 -35.18
N THR A 386 -25.86 22.90 -36.29
CA THR A 386 -26.60 21.63 -36.31
C THR A 386 -25.68 20.48 -36.68
N PHE A 387 -25.67 19.42 -35.87
CA PHE A 387 -25.06 18.14 -36.19
C PHE A 387 -26.09 17.25 -36.90
N GLY A 388 -25.96 17.15 -38.21
CA GLY A 388 -26.92 16.54 -39.13
C GLY A 388 -27.41 17.52 -40.19
N ASN A 389 -27.91 16.99 -41.31
CA ASN A 389 -28.48 17.78 -42.40
C ASN A 389 -29.65 17.04 -43.06
N GLY A 390 -30.85 17.16 -42.47
CA GLY A 390 -32.03 16.38 -42.91
C GLY A 390 -31.91 14.86 -42.70
N ALA A 391 -30.79 14.43 -42.13
CA ALA A 391 -30.42 13.06 -41.80
C ALA A 391 -29.49 13.09 -40.58
N ALA A 392 -29.38 11.95 -39.88
CA ALA A 392 -28.42 11.82 -38.79
C ALA A 392 -27.00 11.98 -39.33
N ALA A 393 -26.19 12.75 -38.60
CA ALA A 393 -24.77 12.83 -38.84
C ALA A 393 -24.05 11.54 -38.37
N GLY A 394 -22.76 11.43 -38.71
CA GLY A 394 -21.88 10.33 -38.34
C GLY A 394 -21.37 10.45 -36.90
N THR A 395 -20.05 10.60 -36.74
CA THR A 395 -19.40 10.57 -35.43
C THR A 395 -19.24 11.97 -34.83
N LEU A 396 -19.66 12.12 -33.58
CA LEU A 396 -19.28 13.24 -32.72
C LEU A 396 -18.13 12.80 -31.82
N THR A 397 -17.03 13.55 -31.81
CA THR A 397 -15.95 13.41 -30.83
C THR A 397 -15.89 14.70 -30.03
N ALA A 398 -16.22 14.65 -28.74
CA ALA A 398 -16.11 15.78 -27.84
C ALA A 398 -15.82 15.25 -26.42
N PRO A 399 -14.55 15.07 -26.04
CA PRO A 399 -14.17 14.69 -24.68
C PRO A 399 -14.66 15.71 -23.64
N SER A 400 -14.58 15.35 -22.35
CA SER A 400 -14.90 16.30 -21.27
C SER A 400 -13.98 17.53 -21.33
N GLY A 401 -14.51 18.72 -21.00
CA GLY A 401 -13.79 20.00 -21.09
C GLY A 401 -13.67 20.59 -22.51
N THR A 402 -14.37 20.01 -23.48
CA THR A 402 -14.43 20.48 -24.87
C THR A 402 -15.89 20.70 -25.29
N GLY A 403 -16.19 21.81 -25.94
CA GLY A 403 -17.56 22.12 -26.34
C GLY A 403 -17.81 23.57 -26.74
N PHE A 404 -19.09 23.92 -26.81
CA PHE A 404 -19.57 25.27 -27.08
C PHE A 404 -19.75 26.07 -25.79
N LEU A 405 -19.41 27.35 -25.83
CA LEU A 405 -19.54 28.28 -24.71
C LEU A 405 -21.01 28.69 -24.45
N PRO A 406 -21.30 29.28 -23.28
CA PRO A 406 -22.65 29.67 -22.91
C PRO A 406 -23.29 30.64 -23.91
N GLY A 407 -24.61 30.50 -24.12
CA GLY A 407 -25.38 31.25 -25.11
C GLY A 407 -25.42 30.61 -26.51
N ALA A 408 -24.47 29.73 -26.83
CA ALA A 408 -24.45 29.00 -28.09
C ALA A 408 -25.65 28.06 -28.23
N LYS A 409 -26.20 27.95 -29.45
CA LYS A 409 -27.25 26.97 -29.76
C LYS A 409 -26.65 25.80 -30.54
N PHE A 410 -26.69 24.61 -29.95
CA PHE A 410 -26.27 23.38 -30.63
C PHE A 410 -27.48 22.47 -30.87
N SER A 411 -27.70 22.10 -32.12
CA SER A 411 -28.80 21.26 -32.58
C SER A 411 -28.30 19.91 -33.05
N ARG A 412 -29.13 18.87 -32.90
CA ARG A 412 -28.88 17.54 -33.45
C ARG A 412 -30.09 17.07 -34.24
N TYR A 413 -29.84 16.56 -35.44
CA TYR A 413 -30.87 15.89 -36.22
C TYR A 413 -31.03 14.43 -35.80
N TRP A 414 -32.26 14.04 -35.51
CA TRP A 414 -32.65 12.68 -35.15
C TRP A 414 -33.46 12.04 -36.28
N VAL A 415 -33.06 10.87 -36.75
CA VAL A 415 -33.85 10.03 -37.67
C VAL A 415 -34.96 9.31 -36.91
N ALA A 416 -36.08 8.95 -37.53
CA ALA A 416 -37.25 8.39 -36.82
C ALA A 416 -36.92 7.22 -35.85
N THR A 417 -35.96 6.35 -36.21
CA THR A 417 -35.57 5.18 -35.41
C THR A 417 -34.41 5.41 -34.42
N GLY A 418 -33.78 6.59 -34.42
CA GLY A 418 -32.55 6.83 -33.64
C GLY A 418 -32.81 7.11 -32.16
N THR A 419 -32.52 6.19 -31.25
CA THR A 419 -32.83 6.40 -29.82
C THR A 419 -31.71 7.09 -29.03
N GLY A 420 -30.46 7.01 -29.50
CA GLY A 420 -29.29 7.49 -28.75
C GLY A 420 -28.68 6.38 -27.88
N SER A 421 -27.95 6.73 -26.84
CA SER A 421 -27.37 5.79 -25.88
C SER A 421 -28.12 5.76 -24.55
N THR A 422 -28.16 4.58 -23.92
CA THR A 422 -28.75 4.41 -22.59
C THR A 422 -28.05 5.29 -21.55
N ILE A 423 -28.83 5.88 -20.65
CA ILE A 423 -28.35 6.61 -19.47
C ILE A 423 -28.48 5.68 -18.27
N THR A 424 -27.35 5.37 -17.64
CA THR A 424 -27.26 4.37 -16.55
C THR A 424 -27.16 5.05 -15.20
N ALA A 425 -27.89 4.51 -14.21
CA ALA A 425 -27.90 5.04 -12.87
C ALA A 425 -26.51 4.96 -12.23
N GLY A 426 -26.08 6.01 -11.55
CA GLY A 426 -24.84 6.06 -10.80
C GLY A 426 -23.58 6.38 -11.63
N SER A 427 -23.70 6.64 -12.93
CA SER A 427 -22.55 6.94 -13.81
C SER A 427 -22.78 8.10 -14.77
N ASP A 428 -21.76 8.95 -14.96
CA ASP A 428 -21.83 10.01 -15.95
C ASP A 428 -21.82 9.42 -17.37
N PRO A 429 -22.75 9.81 -18.26
CA PRO A 429 -22.72 9.32 -19.63
C PRO A 429 -21.46 9.79 -20.37
N THR A 430 -20.85 8.89 -21.15
CA THR A 430 -19.67 9.19 -21.96
C THR A 430 -19.93 9.07 -23.46
N SER A 431 -21.02 8.43 -23.86
CA SER A 431 -21.35 8.19 -25.27
C SER A 431 -21.71 9.47 -26.02
N ALA A 432 -21.15 9.63 -27.22
CA ALA A 432 -21.35 10.82 -28.03
C ALA A 432 -22.68 10.87 -28.80
N THR A 433 -23.43 9.76 -28.90
CA THR A 433 -24.69 9.68 -29.67
C THR A 433 -25.82 10.49 -29.04
N SER A 434 -25.83 10.64 -27.71
CA SER A 434 -26.80 11.45 -26.97
C SER A 434 -26.27 12.81 -26.53
N LYS A 435 -24.97 13.10 -26.75
CA LYS A 435 -24.25 14.25 -26.17
C LYS A 435 -24.54 15.57 -26.87
N TYR A 436 -24.73 16.62 -26.08
CA TYR A 436 -24.71 18.03 -26.48
C TYR A 436 -23.51 18.68 -25.75
N PRO A 437 -22.39 18.94 -26.45
CA PRO A 437 -21.12 19.29 -25.82
C PRO A 437 -21.05 20.78 -25.49
N PHE A 438 -21.40 21.16 -24.26
CA PHE A 438 -21.22 22.51 -23.75
C PHE A 438 -20.10 22.57 -22.72
N VAL A 439 -19.55 23.77 -22.56
CA VAL A 439 -18.61 24.11 -21.49
C VAL A 439 -19.05 25.42 -20.81
N SER A 440 -18.65 25.60 -19.56
CA SER A 440 -18.82 26.86 -18.84
C SER A 440 -17.98 27.98 -19.46
N ALA A 441 -18.20 29.23 -19.02
CA ALA A 441 -17.35 30.37 -19.40
C ALA A 441 -15.87 30.17 -19.04
N THR A 442 -15.58 29.27 -18.09
CA THR A 442 -14.22 28.89 -17.68
C THR A 442 -13.70 27.61 -18.35
N GLY A 443 -14.50 26.94 -19.20
CA GLY A 443 -14.12 25.72 -19.91
C GLY A 443 -14.40 24.40 -19.19
N ALA A 444 -15.10 24.42 -18.05
CA ALA A 444 -15.53 23.20 -17.36
C ALA A 444 -16.67 22.50 -18.12
N ASP A 445 -16.75 21.17 -18.08
CA ASP A 445 -17.78 20.41 -18.80
C ASP A 445 -19.19 20.78 -18.33
N ARG A 446 -20.11 20.99 -19.28
CA ARG A 446 -21.53 21.30 -19.08
C ARG A 446 -22.40 20.49 -20.03
N ALA A 447 -21.93 19.32 -20.44
CA ALA A 447 -22.65 18.49 -21.38
C ALA A 447 -24.04 18.10 -20.87
N MET A 448 -25.00 18.12 -21.80
CA MET A 448 -26.32 17.51 -21.64
C MET A 448 -26.38 16.25 -22.49
N PHE A 449 -27.07 15.23 -21.99
CA PHE A 449 -27.35 14.02 -22.75
C PHE A 449 -28.87 13.87 -22.90
N ILE A 450 -29.34 13.59 -24.10
CA ILE A 450 -30.75 13.33 -24.40
C ILE A 450 -30.87 12.03 -25.17
N THR A 451 -31.70 11.13 -24.68
CA THR A 451 -32.00 9.82 -25.29
C THR A 451 -33.51 9.68 -25.44
N ARG A 452 -33.96 9.20 -26.60
CA ARG A 452 -35.38 8.92 -26.88
C ARG A 452 -35.71 7.49 -26.49
N THR A 453 -36.82 7.28 -25.79
CA THR A 453 -37.14 5.96 -25.23
C THR A 453 -37.77 4.99 -26.22
N ASN A 454 -38.39 5.47 -27.30
CA ASN A 454 -39.04 4.63 -28.31
C ASN A 454 -38.28 4.65 -29.65
N ALA A 455 -37.99 3.46 -30.19
CA ALA A 455 -37.44 3.30 -31.54
C ALA A 455 -38.53 3.34 -32.64
N THR A 456 -39.79 3.05 -32.28
CA THR A 456 -40.93 3.00 -33.20
C THR A 456 -41.94 4.09 -32.83
N GLY A 457 -42.46 4.81 -33.83
CA GLY A 457 -43.47 5.87 -33.65
C GLY A 457 -42.92 7.25 -33.29
N ALA A 458 -41.59 7.41 -33.16
CA ALA A 458 -40.96 8.73 -33.00
C ALA A 458 -40.87 9.47 -34.36
N THR A 459 -41.05 10.79 -34.35
CA THR A 459 -40.88 11.63 -35.55
C THR A 459 -39.41 12.03 -35.72
N ALA A 460 -38.91 12.09 -36.95
CA ALA A 460 -37.59 12.64 -37.25
C ALA A 460 -37.60 14.18 -37.15
N GLY A 461 -36.49 14.78 -36.72
CA GLY A 461 -36.40 16.24 -36.63
C GLY A 461 -35.21 16.72 -35.80
N GLU A 462 -35.18 18.01 -35.45
CA GLU A 462 -34.07 18.63 -34.73
C GLU A 462 -34.42 19.00 -33.29
N LEU A 463 -33.61 18.52 -32.33
CA LEU A 463 -33.59 19.03 -30.96
C LEU A 463 -32.37 19.94 -30.80
N ALA A 464 -32.61 21.16 -30.32
CA ALA A 464 -31.56 22.09 -29.96
C ALA A 464 -31.47 22.30 -28.46
N VAL A 465 -30.26 22.58 -28.00
CA VAL A 465 -29.97 22.94 -26.61
C VAL A 465 -29.21 24.25 -26.59
N VAL A 466 -29.50 25.06 -25.58
CA VAL A 466 -28.70 26.22 -25.18
C VAL A 466 -28.30 26.02 -23.73
N TYR A 467 -27.01 26.20 -23.43
CA TYR A 467 -26.51 26.25 -22.06
C TYR A 467 -26.34 27.70 -21.61
N ASN A 468 -26.91 28.04 -20.46
CA ASN A 468 -26.70 29.32 -19.79
C ASN A 468 -25.88 29.08 -18.51
N ASP A 469 -24.77 29.78 -18.36
CA ASP A 469 -23.85 29.58 -17.24
C ASP A 469 -24.19 30.46 -16.04
N ALA A 470 -23.80 30.00 -14.85
CA ALA A 470 -23.88 30.77 -13.61
C ALA A 470 -22.84 30.24 -12.62
N SER A 471 -22.40 31.08 -11.70
CA SER A 471 -21.51 30.68 -10.59
C SER A 471 -22.24 30.57 -9.25
N THR A 472 -23.56 30.75 -9.24
CA THR A 472 -24.36 30.90 -8.02
C THR A 472 -25.40 29.80 -7.86
N MET A 473 -25.88 29.66 -6.63
CA MET A 473 -26.96 28.76 -6.24
C MET A 473 -28.12 29.56 -5.65
N THR A 474 -29.35 29.11 -5.88
CA THR A 474 -30.53 29.57 -5.15
C THR A 474 -30.80 28.60 -4.01
N THR A 475 -30.92 29.09 -2.77
CA THR A 475 -31.11 28.27 -1.56
C THR A 475 -32.49 28.52 -0.93
N GLY A 476 -32.94 27.66 -0.01
CA GLY A 476 -34.23 27.82 0.69
C GLY A 476 -35.46 27.43 -0.15
N LEU A 477 -35.29 26.65 -1.21
CA LEU A 477 -36.37 26.15 -2.05
C LEU A 477 -37.15 25.03 -1.34
N ASN A 478 -38.36 24.75 -1.83
CA ASN A 478 -39.22 23.65 -1.36
C ASN A 478 -39.81 22.88 -2.54
N ILE A 479 -38.95 22.34 -3.42
CA ILE A 479 -39.39 21.59 -4.59
C ILE A 479 -39.45 20.11 -4.21
N VAL A 480 -40.68 19.58 -4.09
CA VAL A 480 -40.94 18.18 -3.74
C VAL A 480 -40.91 17.29 -4.99
N ASP A 481 -39.99 16.33 -5.03
CA ASP A 481 -39.83 15.34 -6.09
C ASP A 481 -39.93 13.93 -5.49
N GLY A 482 -41.15 13.40 -5.42
CA GLY A 482 -41.47 12.19 -4.68
C GLY A 482 -41.31 12.40 -3.17
N THR A 483 -40.50 11.58 -2.50
CA THR A 483 -40.18 11.73 -1.06
C THR A 483 -38.99 12.66 -0.79
N TYR A 484 -38.32 13.14 -1.84
CA TYR A 484 -37.14 14.00 -1.72
C TYR A 484 -37.53 15.47 -1.91
N THR A 485 -36.95 16.36 -1.10
CA THR A 485 -37.15 17.81 -1.24
C THR A 485 -35.83 18.47 -1.63
N VAL A 486 -35.84 19.11 -2.80
CA VAL A 486 -34.76 19.97 -3.28
C VAL A 486 -34.88 21.33 -2.60
N THR A 487 -33.81 21.76 -1.95
CA THR A 487 -33.74 23.04 -1.22
C THR A 487 -32.75 24.01 -1.84
N ASP A 488 -31.82 23.53 -2.66
CA ASP A 488 -30.76 24.30 -3.28
C ASP A 488 -30.69 23.95 -4.77
N ARG A 489 -30.51 24.94 -5.65
CA ARG A 489 -30.53 24.75 -7.11
C ARG A 489 -29.44 25.55 -7.79
N TYR A 490 -28.67 24.89 -8.66
CA TYR A 490 -27.63 25.55 -9.47
C TYR A 490 -28.31 26.48 -10.45
N ASN A 491 -27.80 27.69 -10.62
CA ASN A 491 -28.45 28.67 -11.49
C ASN A 491 -28.09 28.49 -12.97
N GLY A 492 -27.02 27.74 -13.28
CA GLY A 492 -26.73 27.34 -14.65
C GLY A 492 -27.78 26.33 -15.14
N ASN A 493 -28.19 26.46 -16.39
CA ASN A 493 -29.35 25.74 -16.92
C ASN A 493 -29.22 25.36 -18.39
N TRP A 494 -30.00 24.37 -18.78
CA TRP A 494 -30.09 23.86 -20.15
C TRP A 494 -31.50 24.07 -20.66
N MET A 495 -31.64 24.81 -21.76
CA MET A 495 -32.92 25.02 -22.41
C MET A 495 -32.97 24.16 -23.68
N VAL A 496 -34.01 23.33 -23.80
CA VAL A 496 -34.21 22.48 -24.98
C VAL A 496 -35.33 23.06 -25.83
N SER A 497 -35.14 23.11 -27.14
CA SER A 497 -36.16 23.56 -28.10
C SER A 497 -36.26 22.61 -29.30
N ASN A 498 -37.45 22.57 -29.90
CA ASN A 498 -37.61 22.07 -31.25
C ASN A 498 -37.15 23.15 -32.24
N GLU A 499 -36.41 22.74 -33.27
CA GLU A 499 -35.97 23.62 -34.34
C GLU A 499 -36.25 22.98 -35.71
N GLY A 500 -36.39 23.78 -36.76
CA GLY A 500 -36.64 23.24 -38.11
C GLY A 500 -37.83 22.27 -38.16
N THR A 501 -37.57 21.00 -38.53
CA THR A 501 -38.58 19.94 -38.49
C THR A 501 -38.83 19.50 -37.04
N ALA A 502 -40.08 19.63 -36.59
CA ALA A 502 -40.49 19.25 -35.25
C ALA A 502 -40.27 17.75 -35.00
N ILE A 503 -39.50 17.46 -33.96
CA ILE A 503 -39.22 16.11 -33.48
C ILE A 503 -40.18 15.74 -32.35
N SER A 504 -40.51 14.44 -32.26
CA SER A 504 -41.27 13.89 -31.15
C SER A 504 -40.80 12.49 -30.75
N ALA A 505 -41.06 12.13 -29.49
CA ALA A 505 -40.82 10.81 -28.91
C ALA A 505 -41.87 10.53 -27.82
N SER A 506 -42.04 9.27 -27.42
CA SER A 506 -42.97 8.91 -26.34
C SER A 506 -42.52 9.50 -24.99
N SER A 507 -41.21 9.48 -24.73
CA SER A 507 -40.56 10.10 -23.58
C SER A 507 -39.05 10.19 -23.81
N TYR A 508 -38.36 10.84 -22.88
CA TYR A 508 -36.92 11.07 -22.92
C TYR A 508 -36.23 10.63 -21.64
N SER A 509 -34.99 10.18 -21.78
CA SER A 509 -34.03 10.09 -20.68
C SER A 509 -32.99 11.17 -20.84
N ILE A 510 -32.70 11.90 -19.77
CA ILE A 510 -31.74 12.99 -19.78
C ILE A 510 -30.72 12.90 -18.66
N ALA A 511 -29.53 13.45 -18.91
CA ALA A 511 -28.50 13.67 -17.90
C ALA A 511 -27.88 15.05 -18.08
N LEU A 512 -27.62 15.73 -16.97
CA LEU A 512 -26.98 17.04 -16.91
C LEU A 512 -25.71 16.93 -16.07
N LEU A 513 -24.59 17.43 -16.58
CA LEU A 513 -23.30 17.42 -15.88
C LEU A 513 -22.90 18.84 -15.49
N ALA A 514 -22.47 19.03 -14.24
CA ALA A 514 -21.97 20.32 -13.76
C ALA A 514 -20.72 20.21 -12.86
N PRO A 515 -19.62 19.57 -13.33
CA PRO A 515 -18.38 19.47 -12.55
C PRO A 515 -17.85 20.82 -12.11
N GLY A 516 -17.53 20.88 -10.81
CA GLY A 516 -17.02 22.08 -10.16
C GLY A 516 -18.06 23.17 -9.90
N ALA A 517 -19.33 22.99 -10.26
CA ALA A 517 -20.37 24.00 -9.98
C ALA A 517 -20.71 24.08 -8.48
N PHE A 518 -20.80 22.93 -7.83
CA PHE A 518 -20.99 22.78 -6.39
C PHE A 518 -20.52 21.38 -5.97
N SER A 519 -20.41 21.12 -4.67
CA SER A 519 -20.06 19.80 -4.14
C SER A 519 -21.30 19.10 -3.58
N VAL A 520 -21.38 17.78 -3.78
CA VAL A 520 -22.44 16.94 -3.23
C VAL A 520 -21.86 15.68 -2.62
N ALA A 521 -22.47 15.21 -1.54
CA ALA A 521 -22.03 14.01 -0.84
C ALA A 521 -22.40 12.70 -1.55
N ASN A 522 -23.34 12.72 -2.50
CA ASN A 522 -23.82 11.55 -3.21
C ASN A 522 -24.39 11.94 -4.60
N GLY A 523 -24.77 10.94 -5.41
CA GLY A 523 -25.36 11.14 -6.74
C GLY A 523 -26.87 11.43 -6.77
N ASN A 524 -27.45 11.92 -5.67
CA ASN A 524 -28.91 12.08 -5.53
C ASN A 524 -29.44 13.44 -6.05
N SER A 525 -28.59 14.21 -6.75
CA SER A 525 -29.00 15.48 -7.36
C SER A 525 -30.13 15.28 -8.36
N ARG A 526 -31.10 16.20 -8.38
CA ARG A 526 -32.34 16.15 -9.15
C ARG A 526 -32.29 17.09 -10.35
N ILE A 527 -32.89 16.65 -11.46
CA ILE A 527 -33.25 17.56 -12.54
C ILE A 527 -34.63 18.13 -12.24
N VAL A 528 -34.73 19.45 -12.20
CA VAL A 528 -35.94 20.22 -11.85
C VAL A 528 -36.12 21.44 -12.76
N ASN A 529 -37.33 22.00 -12.77
CA ASN A 529 -37.57 23.36 -13.26
C ASN A 529 -37.12 24.39 -12.23
N ALA A 530 -37.25 25.68 -12.57
CA ALA A 530 -36.85 26.76 -11.68
C ALA A 530 -37.49 26.63 -10.27
N ASN A 531 -38.82 26.41 -10.20
CA ASN A 531 -39.55 26.38 -8.92
C ASN A 531 -40.53 25.20 -8.81
N SER A 532 -40.38 24.16 -9.62
CA SER A 532 -41.29 23.01 -9.66
C SER A 532 -40.59 21.73 -10.08
N THR A 533 -41.21 20.59 -9.76
CA THR A 533 -40.76 19.29 -10.26
C THR A 533 -41.16 19.07 -11.73
N LEU A 534 -40.61 18.03 -12.34
CA LEU A 534 -40.87 17.59 -13.71
C LEU A 534 -41.57 16.22 -13.70
N SER A 535 -42.23 15.84 -14.79
CA SER A 535 -42.65 14.45 -15.02
C SER A 535 -41.47 13.48 -15.11
N GLY A 536 -41.77 12.19 -15.22
CA GLY A 536 -40.79 11.12 -15.24
C GLY A 536 -40.27 10.77 -13.85
N THR A 537 -39.23 9.95 -13.82
CA THR A 537 -38.68 9.37 -12.60
C THR A 537 -37.23 9.79 -12.43
N HIS A 538 -36.87 10.18 -11.21
CA HIS A 538 -35.47 10.39 -10.83
C HIS A 538 -34.66 9.11 -10.97
N GLN A 539 -33.42 9.28 -11.42
CA GLN A 539 -32.41 8.24 -11.44
C GLN A 539 -31.13 8.83 -10.84
N ASN A 540 -30.44 8.09 -9.96
CA ASN A 540 -29.19 8.59 -9.37
C ASN A 540 -28.18 8.90 -10.47
N GLY A 541 -27.53 10.06 -10.38
CA GLY A 541 -26.33 10.38 -11.15
C GLY A 541 -25.09 10.22 -10.29
N THR A 542 -24.24 11.25 -10.20
CA THR A 542 -22.90 11.16 -9.62
C THR A 542 -22.56 12.39 -8.77
N THR A 543 -21.41 12.35 -8.10
CA THR A 543 -20.89 13.47 -7.29
C THR A 543 -20.17 14.55 -8.09
N THR A 544 -20.07 14.42 -9.42
CA THR A 544 -19.40 15.38 -10.31
C THR A 544 -20.25 16.60 -10.64
N PRO A 545 -21.12 17.03 -9.72
CA PRO A 545 -22.55 16.73 -9.76
C PRO A 545 -23.10 16.36 -11.14
N GLY A 546 -23.53 15.11 -11.29
CA GLY A 546 -24.32 14.62 -12.43
C GLY A 546 -25.73 14.29 -11.98
N ALA A 547 -26.76 14.79 -12.65
CA ALA A 547 -28.17 14.50 -12.36
C ALA A 547 -28.83 13.79 -13.53
N GLN A 548 -29.75 12.85 -13.26
CA GLN A 548 -30.39 12.04 -14.29
C GLN A 548 -31.91 11.92 -14.06
N ARG A 549 -32.67 11.85 -15.15
CA ARG A 549 -34.13 11.66 -15.12
C ARG A 549 -34.57 10.85 -16.33
N ILE A 550 -35.44 9.88 -16.12
CA ILE A 550 -35.95 8.97 -17.15
C ILE A 550 -37.46 9.12 -17.31
N ASN A 551 -38.00 8.71 -18.47
CA ASN A 551 -39.42 8.82 -18.80
C ASN A 551 -39.97 10.27 -18.72
N LEU A 552 -39.12 11.26 -18.99
CA LEU A 552 -39.51 12.67 -19.03
C LEU A 552 -40.43 12.91 -20.24
N SER A 553 -41.55 13.61 -20.03
CA SER A 553 -42.46 13.94 -21.14
C SER A 553 -41.85 14.99 -22.08
N GLN A 554 -42.28 14.99 -23.34
CA GLN A 554 -41.86 16.01 -24.30
C GLN A 554 -42.27 17.43 -23.87
N ALA A 555 -43.47 17.57 -23.29
CA ALA A 555 -43.96 18.86 -22.82
C ALA A 555 -43.00 19.46 -21.79
N ASP A 556 -42.59 18.67 -20.79
CA ASP A 556 -41.68 19.14 -19.75
C ASP A 556 -40.25 19.36 -20.23
N LEU A 557 -39.77 18.56 -21.18
CA LEU A 557 -38.45 18.76 -21.79
C LEU A 557 -38.34 20.13 -22.47
N LEU A 558 -39.42 20.60 -23.10
CA LEU A 558 -39.44 21.81 -23.94
C LEU A 558 -40.03 23.05 -23.24
N ALA A 559 -40.74 22.89 -22.11
CA ALA A 559 -41.51 23.97 -21.50
C ALA A 559 -40.65 25.08 -20.88
N ALA A 560 -39.52 24.72 -20.26
CA ALA A 560 -38.70 25.65 -19.49
C ALA A 560 -37.24 25.17 -19.38
N PRO A 561 -36.30 26.04 -18.95
CA PRO A 561 -34.94 25.62 -18.67
C PRO A 561 -34.88 24.60 -17.53
N LEU A 562 -34.00 23.61 -17.70
CA LEU A 562 -33.74 22.54 -16.76
C LEU A 562 -32.54 22.89 -15.88
N TYR A 563 -32.65 22.59 -14.59
CA TYR A 563 -31.64 22.89 -13.57
C TYR A 563 -31.25 21.63 -12.80
N ILE A 564 -30.08 21.68 -12.16
CA ILE A 564 -29.68 20.68 -11.17
C ILE A 564 -29.98 21.21 -9.77
N GLY A 565 -30.71 20.44 -8.98
CA GLY A 565 -31.06 20.74 -7.59
C GLY A 565 -30.65 19.65 -6.61
N VAL A 566 -30.45 20.02 -5.35
CA VAL A 566 -30.03 19.14 -4.26
C VAL A 566 -30.60 19.62 -2.93
N ASN A 567 -30.60 18.76 -1.92
CA ASN A 567 -30.90 19.11 -0.54
C ASN A 567 -29.66 19.70 0.15
N THR A 568 -29.84 20.76 0.92
CA THR A 568 -28.75 21.48 1.60
C THR A 568 -27.98 20.58 2.57
N GLY A 569 -28.64 19.55 3.11
CA GLY A 569 -28.05 18.56 4.00
C GLY A 569 -27.15 17.54 3.30
N GLU A 570 -27.11 17.54 1.97
CA GLU A 570 -26.21 16.73 1.13
C GLU A 570 -25.07 17.56 0.53
N ILE A 571 -25.05 18.88 0.73
CA ILE A 571 -23.93 19.76 0.35
C ILE A 571 -22.91 19.78 1.51
N PRO A 572 -21.70 19.23 1.33
CA PRO A 572 -20.71 19.17 2.40
C PRO A 572 -20.08 20.55 2.70
N TYR A 573 -19.65 20.72 3.95
CA TYR A 573 -18.69 21.73 4.37
C TYR A 573 -17.29 21.25 3.97
N VAL A 574 -16.78 21.84 2.90
CA VAL A 574 -15.48 21.48 2.32
C VAL A 574 -14.43 22.47 2.81
N SER A 575 -13.27 22.00 3.26
CA SER A 575 -12.20 22.92 3.67
C SER A 575 -11.69 23.74 2.48
N LEU A 576 -11.67 25.07 2.60
CA LEU A 576 -11.12 26.00 1.60
C LEU A 576 -9.62 26.25 1.79
N ALA A 577 -9.13 26.10 3.02
CA ALA A 577 -7.73 26.22 3.40
C ALA A 577 -7.46 25.44 4.69
N SER A 578 -6.18 25.32 5.06
CA SER A 578 -5.79 24.93 6.43
C SER A 578 -6.26 25.99 7.44
N GLY A 579 -6.77 25.56 8.58
CA GLY A 579 -7.36 26.48 9.55
C GLY A 579 -7.96 25.80 10.77
N ASN A 580 -8.58 26.60 11.63
CA ASN A 580 -9.31 26.11 12.80
C ASN A 580 -10.69 25.60 12.39
N TRP A 581 -11.15 24.49 12.96
CA TRP A 581 -12.50 23.96 12.77
C TRP A 581 -13.58 25.02 13.03
N ASN A 582 -13.43 25.80 14.10
CA ASN A 582 -14.42 26.78 14.53
C ASN A 582 -14.29 28.15 13.83
N ASP A 583 -13.46 28.26 12.79
CA ASP A 583 -13.37 29.44 11.94
C ASP A 583 -14.28 29.27 10.69
N PRO A 584 -15.31 30.12 10.50
CA PRO A 584 -16.16 30.10 9.31
C PRO A 584 -15.37 30.18 7.99
N ALA A 585 -14.22 30.86 7.97
CA ALA A 585 -13.39 31.00 6.76
C ALA A 585 -12.70 29.70 6.33
N THR A 586 -12.58 28.72 7.23
CA THR A 586 -12.07 27.37 6.90
C THR A 586 -12.99 26.65 5.91
N TRP A 587 -14.29 26.98 5.86
CA TRP A 587 -15.31 26.15 5.22
C TRP A 587 -15.96 26.81 4.00
N SER A 588 -16.28 26.00 2.99
CA SER A 588 -16.89 26.42 1.71
C SER A 588 -18.21 27.15 1.83
N ARG A 589 -18.89 27.03 2.97
CA ARG A 589 -20.18 27.67 3.25
C ARG A 589 -20.06 28.97 4.04
N GLY A 590 -18.84 29.42 4.37
CA GLY A 590 -18.61 30.61 5.20
C GLY A 590 -19.22 30.52 6.59
N ALA A 591 -19.38 29.29 7.11
CA ALA A 591 -20.01 28.98 8.39
C ALA A 591 -19.39 27.72 9.00
N VAL A 592 -19.33 27.65 10.33
CA VAL A 592 -18.84 26.47 11.06
C VAL A 592 -19.81 25.29 10.85
N PRO A 593 -19.31 24.06 10.61
CA PRO A 593 -20.14 22.88 10.46
C PRO A 593 -21.08 22.68 11.66
N PRO A 594 -22.40 22.58 11.45
CA PRO A 594 -23.35 22.21 12.48
C PRO A 594 -23.44 20.68 12.61
N CYS A 595 -24.18 20.20 13.61
CA CYS A 595 -24.43 18.77 13.84
C CYS A 595 -25.03 18.00 12.64
N SER A 596 -25.75 18.68 11.74
CA SER A 596 -26.29 18.07 10.51
C SER A 596 -25.31 18.12 9.32
N GLY A 597 -24.20 18.86 9.48
CA GLY A 597 -23.22 19.14 8.43
C GLY A 597 -22.32 17.95 8.13
N ILE A 598 -22.22 17.61 6.86
CA ILE A 598 -21.21 16.66 6.36
C ILE A 598 -19.92 17.43 6.15
N VAL A 599 -18.79 16.94 6.65
CA VAL A 599 -17.50 17.60 6.53
C VAL A 599 -16.56 16.83 5.61
N GLN A 600 -15.87 17.55 4.72
CA GLN A 600 -14.80 17.02 3.90
C GLN A 600 -13.55 17.89 4.01
N ILE A 601 -12.44 17.30 4.44
CA ILE A 601 -11.13 17.96 4.52
C ILE A 601 -10.33 17.59 3.28
N LEU A 602 -10.08 18.56 2.39
CA LEU A 602 -9.41 18.35 1.11
C LEU A 602 -7.90 18.07 1.26
N ASN A 603 -7.32 17.58 0.16
CA ASN A 603 -5.88 17.41 -0.01
C ASN A 603 -5.12 18.69 0.37
N THR A 604 -3.95 18.55 0.98
CA THR A 604 -3.04 19.60 1.48
C THR A 604 -3.58 20.49 2.60
N HIS A 605 -4.87 20.38 2.96
CA HIS A 605 -5.45 21.14 4.06
C HIS A 605 -5.26 20.42 5.40
N ASN A 606 -4.89 21.17 6.44
CA ASN A 606 -4.89 20.72 7.83
C ASN A 606 -5.95 21.52 8.62
N VAL A 607 -7.03 20.84 9.02
CA VAL A 607 -8.05 21.41 9.89
C VAL A 607 -7.74 21.02 11.33
N THR A 608 -7.58 22.02 12.20
CA THR A 608 -7.23 21.83 13.61
C THR A 608 -8.44 22.07 14.51
N VAL A 609 -8.68 21.17 15.45
CA VAL A 609 -9.58 21.34 16.59
C VAL A 609 -8.72 21.74 17.78
N ASN A 610 -8.93 22.96 18.29
CA ASN A 610 -8.20 23.52 19.43
C ASN A 610 -9.13 24.11 20.53
N SER A 611 -10.45 24.01 20.36
CA SER A 611 -11.49 24.56 21.23
C SER A 611 -12.65 23.57 21.38
N SER A 612 -13.50 23.77 22.39
CA SER A 612 -14.66 22.90 22.65
C SER A 612 -15.82 23.14 21.67
N ALA A 613 -16.79 22.23 21.67
CA ALA A 613 -18.06 22.33 20.94
C ALA A 613 -17.96 22.25 19.40
N SER A 614 -16.88 21.69 18.84
CA SER A 614 -16.84 21.34 17.42
C SER A 614 -17.73 20.12 17.16
N VAL A 615 -18.59 20.20 16.15
CA VAL A 615 -19.55 19.14 15.81
C VAL A 615 -19.64 18.91 14.31
N SER A 616 -20.03 17.71 13.92
CA SER A 616 -20.47 17.39 12.55
C SER A 616 -21.41 16.20 12.55
N ARG A 617 -22.07 15.98 11.41
CA ARG A 617 -22.75 14.71 11.14
C ARG A 617 -21.71 13.64 10.81
N ASN A 618 -20.93 13.85 9.75
CA ASN A 618 -19.89 12.94 9.27
C ASN A 618 -18.61 13.71 8.97
N VAL A 619 -17.47 13.03 9.02
CA VAL A 619 -16.17 13.58 8.61
C VAL A 619 -15.49 12.66 7.61
N THR A 620 -15.07 13.22 6.48
CA THR A 620 -14.17 12.55 5.54
C THR A 620 -12.88 13.34 5.42
N ILE A 621 -11.76 12.73 5.82
CA ILE A 621 -10.42 13.25 5.54
C ILE A 621 -10.02 12.68 4.18
N SER A 622 -9.93 13.54 3.16
CA SER A 622 -9.49 13.13 1.82
C SER A 622 -8.00 12.77 1.80
N THR A 623 -7.56 12.01 0.79
CA THR A 623 -6.13 11.70 0.61
C THR A 623 -5.30 12.99 0.57
N GLY A 624 -4.25 13.03 1.39
CA GLY A 624 -3.37 14.20 1.60
C GLY A 624 -3.96 15.31 2.48
N GLY A 625 -5.22 15.21 2.92
CA GLY A 625 -5.80 16.08 3.95
C GLY A 625 -5.46 15.63 5.36
N THR A 626 -5.56 16.54 6.33
CA THR A 626 -5.26 16.27 7.75
C THR A 626 -6.34 16.81 8.68
N LEU A 627 -6.80 15.98 9.62
CA LEU A 627 -7.54 16.43 10.80
C LEU A 627 -6.63 16.32 12.02
N THR A 628 -6.39 17.43 12.71
CA THR A 628 -5.61 17.48 13.94
C THR A 628 -6.50 17.85 15.12
N VAL A 629 -6.68 16.94 16.08
CA VAL A 629 -7.28 17.24 17.39
C VAL A 629 -6.13 17.52 18.36
N ALA A 630 -5.85 18.81 18.57
CA ALA A 630 -4.70 19.27 19.37
C ALA A 630 -5.09 19.63 20.80
N SER A 631 -6.23 20.32 20.97
CA SER A 631 -6.85 20.67 22.25
C SER A 631 -8.36 20.84 22.03
N GLY A 632 -9.21 20.67 23.04
CA GLY A 632 -10.67 20.78 22.85
C GLY A 632 -11.33 19.54 22.24
N ASP A 633 -12.60 19.67 21.85
CA ASP A 633 -13.49 18.52 21.63
C ASP A 633 -14.18 18.57 20.26
N LEU A 634 -14.09 17.46 19.52
CA LEU A 634 -14.87 17.22 18.30
C LEU A 634 -15.83 16.05 18.51
N THR A 635 -17.12 16.26 18.26
CA THR A 635 -18.12 15.20 18.23
C THR A 635 -18.64 14.98 16.80
N VAL A 636 -18.41 13.78 16.27
CA VAL A 636 -18.94 13.32 14.97
C VAL A 636 -20.18 12.49 15.23
N GLY A 637 -21.31 12.94 14.70
CA GLY A 637 -22.64 12.39 14.96
C GLY A 637 -23.25 12.95 16.25
N CYS A 638 -24.31 13.74 16.16
CA CYS A 638 -24.93 14.36 17.33
C CYS A 638 -26.28 13.75 17.75
N THR A 639 -26.95 13.03 16.85
CA THR A 639 -28.33 12.55 17.07
C THR A 639 -28.36 11.04 17.27
N ASN A 640 -27.81 10.30 16.30
CA ASN A 640 -27.77 8.84 16.31
C ASN A 640 -26.30 8.37 16.36
N LYS A 641 -26.08 7.11 16.74
CA LYS A 641 -24.75 6.48 16.75
C LYS A 641 -24.46 5.65 15.48
N ASN A 642 -24.81 6.21 14.32
CA ASN A 642 -24.65 5.57 13.00
C ASN A 642 -23.94 6.47 11.97
N ASN A 643 -23.20 7.46 12.46
CA ASN A 643 -22.41 8.38 11.63
C ASN A 643 -21.01 7.84 11.37
N PHE A 644 -20.17 8.56 10.62
CA PHE A 644 -18.82 8.08 10.33
C PHE A 644 -17.73 9.16 10.35
N LEU A 645 -16.54 8.73 10.75
CA LEU A 645 -15.27 9.37 10.45
C LEU A 645 -14.45 8.44 9.55
N THR A 646 -14.24 8.86 8.31
CA THR A 646 -13.40 8.15 7.34
C THR A 646 -12.07 8.88 7.16
N ASN A 647 -10.98 8.21 7.45
CA ASN A 647 -9.62 8.72 7.30
C ASN A 647 -8.96 8.12 6.04
N ASN A 648 -8.90 8.90 4.96
CA ASN A 648 -8.11 8.59 3.75
C ASN A 648 -6.79 9.37 3.68
N GLY A 649 -6.59 10.32 4.59
CA GLY A 649 -5.40 11.16 4.69
C GLY A 649 -4.69 10.92 6.01
N THR A 650 -4.62 11.95 6.86
CA THR A 650 -4.00 11.87 8.19
C THR A 650 -4.99 12.26 9.29
N LEU A 651 -5.22 11.36 10.24
CA LEU A 651 -5.86 11.68 11.52
C LEU A 651 -4.76 11.81 12.58
N THR A 652 -4.68 12.95 13.25
CA THR A 652 -3.75 13.18 14.37
C THR A 652 -4.52 13.59 15.61
N VAL A 653 -4.36 12.86 16.70
CA VAL A 653 -4.88 13.21 18.03
C VAL A 653 -3.69 13.35 18.98
N SER A 654 -3.30 14.60 19.24
CA SER A 654 -2.19 14.92 20.14
C SER A 654 -2.67 15.42 21.52
N GLY A 655 -3.93 15.80 21.63
CA GLY A 655 -4.62 16.21 22.85
C GLY A 655 -6.13 16.28 22.62
N GLY A 656 -6.88 16.85 23.57
CA GLY A 656 -8.33 17.01 23.45
C GLY A 656 -9.11 15.68 23.42
N ARG A 657 -10.38 15.75 22.96
CA ARG A 657 -11.29 14.60 22.86
C ARG A 657 -11.95 14.50 21.49
N LEU A 658 -11.83 13.35 20.85
CA LEU A 658 -12.55 12.99 19.63
C LEU A 658 -13.65 11.99 19.96
N ASN A 659 -14.91 12.43 19.98
CA ASN A 659 -16.07 11.56 20.12
C ASN A 659 -16.62 11.21 18.73
N VAL A 660 -16.83 9.93 18.45
CA VAL A 660 -17.45 9.45 17.21
C VAL A 660 -18.63 8.57 17.58
N ASN A 661 -19.83 9.13 17.44
CA ASN A 661 -21.10 8.43 17.59
C ASN A 661 -21.43 7.71 16.27
N GLY A 662 -20.74 6.59 16.07
CA GLY A 662 -20.80 5.81 14.85
C GLY A 662 -19.53 5.01 14.63
N ASN A 663 -18.99 5.01 13.41
CA ASN A 663 -17.81 4.24 13.06
C ASN A 663 -16.59 5.08 12.65
N VAL A 664 -15.40 4.55 12.93
CA VAL A 664 -14.11 5.07 12.46
C VAL A 664 -13.52 4.10 11.46
N ASN A 665 -13.19 4.59 10.26
CA ASN A 665 -12.55 3.80 9.21
C ASN A 665 -11.25 4.47 8.73
N SER A 666 -10.10 3.88 9.04
CA SER A 666 -8.80 4.31 8.48
C SER A 666 -8.40 3.38 7.34
N VAL A 667 -8.50 3.86 6.10
CA VAL A 667 -8.27 3.05 4.90
C VAL A 667 -6.79 2.80 4.63
N SER A 668 -6.47 1.84 3.77
CA SER A 668 -5.09 1.57 3.35
C SER A 668 -4.40 2.83 2.80
N GLY A 669 -3.15 3.09 3.21
CA GLY A 669 -2.37 4.27 2.85
C GLY A 669 -2.63 5.52 3.70
N SER A 670 -3.68 5.56 4.52
CA SER A 670 -3.91 6.66 5.47
C SER A 670 -2.92 6.64 6.64
N THR A 671 -2.76 7.73 7.38
CA THR A 671 -1.96 7.81 8.61
C THR A 671 -2.85 8.04 9.81
N PHE A 672 -2.62 7.32 10.91
CA PHE A 672 -3.33 7.50 12.17
C PHE A 672 -2.34 7.67 13.32
N ASN A 673 -2.20 8.92 13.78
CA ASN A 673 -1.34 9.30 14.88
C ASN A 673 -2.16 9.53 16.15
N GLN A 674 -1.72 8.95 17.26
CA GLN A 674 -2.21 9.30 18.59
C GLN A 674 -1.02 9.39 19.55
N SER A 675 -0.71 10.60 20.01
CA SER A 675 0.35 10.85 20.99
C SER A 675 -0.17 11.28 22.35
N GLY A 676 -1.46 11.61 22.44
CA GLY A 676 -2.17 12.03 23.63
C GLY A 676 -3.67 12.08 23.39
N GLY A 677 -4.41 12.76 24.27
CA GLY A 677 -5.86 12.94 24.15
C GLY A 677 -6.67 11.64 24.23
N ASP A 678 -7.98 11.80 24.09
CA ASP A 678 -8.96 10.71 24.16
C ASP A 678 -9.68 10.56 22.81
N ILE A 679 -9.75 9.33 22.32
CA ILE A 679 -10.63 8.95 21.21
C ILE A 679 -11.71 8.06 21.80
N VAL A 680 -12.97 8.44 21.62
CA VAL A 680 -14.13 7.70 22.13
C VAL A 680 -15.04 7.38 20.96
N VAL A 681 -15.22 6.09 20.68
CA VAL A 681 -16.06 5.62 19.58
C VAL A 681 -17.21 4.81 20.15
N ASP A 682 -18.41 5.14 19.73
CA ASP A 682 -19.62 4.46 20.16
C ASP A 682 -20.56 4.30 18.98
N GLY A 683 -20.70 3.07 18.50
CA GLY A 683 -21.54 2.73 17.36
C GLY A 683 -22.86 2.07 17.73
N ASN A 684 -23.23 2.05 19.02
CA ASN A 684 -24.42 1.36 19.52
C ASN A 684 -25.33 2.35 20.25
N ASP A 685 -26.46 2.67 19.65
CA ASP A 685 -27.44 3.60 20.21
C ASP A 685 -28.49 2.84 21.03
N GLY A 686 -28.18 2.51 22.29
CA GLY A 686 -29.15 1.88 23.21
C GLY A 686 -29.58 0.46 22.82
N GLY A 687 -28.79 -0.25 22.00
CA GLY A 687 -29.13 -1.54 21.42
C GLY A 687 -30.06 -1.47 20.20
N VAL A 688 -30.37 -0.26 19.68
CA VAL A 688 -31.30 -0.07 18.56
C VAL A 688 -30.57 -0.10 17.22
N ALA A 689 -30.73 -1.21 16.48
CA ALA A 689 -30.02 -1.42 15.21
C ALA A 689 -30.24 -0.32 14.14
N ALA A 690 -31.42 0.30 14.09
CA ALA A 690 -31.75 1.32 13.07
C ALA A 690 -31.01 2.65 13.25
N THR A 691 -30.62 2.97 14.49
CA THR A 691 -29.89 4.21 14.84
C THR A 691 -28.43 3.94 15.25
N SER A 692 -27.99 2.69 15.13
CA SER A 692 -26.61 2.22 15.36
C SER A 692 -25.85 2.00 14.06
N VAL A 693 -24.54 1.77 14.14
CA VAL A 693 -23.71 1.35 12.99
C VAL A 693 -24.33 0.09 12.35
N ALA A 694 -24.43 0.12 11.01
CA ALA A 694 -25.12 -0.91 10.26
C ALA A 694 -24.36 -2.24 10.23
N SER A 695 -25.10 -3.36 10.18
CA SER A 695 -24.54 -4.70 9.97
C SER A 695 -23.56 -4.74 8.80
N GLY A 696 -22.40 -5.37 9.01
CA GLY A 696 -21.33 -5.47 8.02
C GLY A 696 -20.33 -4.31 8.03
N THR A 697 -20.61 -3.24 8.78
CA THR A 697 -19.68 -2.13 9.02
C THR A 697 -19.11 -2.24 10.43
N GLN A 698 -17.79 -2.34 10.57
CA GLN A 698 -17.13 -2.36 11.88
C GLN A 698 -17.26 -1.01 12.57
N ILE A 699 -17.36 -0.99 13.90
CA ILE A 699 -17.34 0.26 14.69
C ILE A 699 -15.96 0.92 14.56
N VAL A 700 -14.88 0.15 14.63
CA VAL A 700 -13.52 0.62 14.31
C VAL A 700 -12.87 -0.34 13.32
N LEU A 701 -12.51 0.19 12.14
CA LEU A 701 -11.75 -0.52 11.11
C LEU A 701 -10.42 0.20 10.84
N LEU A 702 -9.33 -0.52 11.02
CA LEU A 702 -7.97 -0.06 10.73
C LEU A 702 -7.37 -0.90 9.60
N SER A 703 -7.44 -0.39 8.38
CA SER A 703 -6.83 -1.02 7.19
C SER A 703 -5.46 -0.44 6.83
N THR A 704 -4.97 0.56 7.58
CA THR A 704 -3.62 1.11 7.44
C THR A 704 -2.63 0.47 8.43
N ASN A 705 -1.38 0.37 8.02
CA ASN A 705 -0.23 0.05 8.89
C ASN A 705 0.56 1.30 9.34
N ASN A 706 0.22 2.50 8.85
CA ASN A 706 0.84 3.76 9.29
C ASN A 706 0.15 4.27 10.57
N ILE A 707 0.26 3.47 11.62
CA ILE A 707 -0.35 3.73 12.92
C ILE A 707 0.77 4.12 13.90
N ASN A 708 0.77 5.38 14.34
CA ASN A 708 1.74 5.91 15.30
C ASN A 708 1.05 6.22 16.62
N TRP A 709 0.79 5.17 17.41
CA TRP A 709 0.16 5.29 18.71
C TRP A 709 1.22 5.27 19.81
N THR A 710 1.64 6.46 20.22
CA THR A 710 2.72 6.69 21.17
C THR A 710 2.23 7.09 22.56
N GLY A 711 0.96 7.49 22.70
CA GLY A 711 0.30 7.84 23.96
C GLY A 711 -1.19 8.12 23.77
N GLY A 712 -1.92 8.38 24.86
CA GLY A 712 -3.37 8.67 24.84
C GLY A 712 -4.26 7.43 25.07
N ASN A 713 -5.58 7.65 25.14
CA ASN A 713 -6.58 6.59 25.31
C ASN A 713 -7.45 6.46 24.06
N PHE A 714 -7.72 5.22 23.64
CA PHE A 714 -8.74 4.89 22.64
C PHE A 714 -9.80 4.03 23.32
N THR A 715 -10.99 4.58 23.55
CA THR A 715 -12.12 3.89 24.14
C THR A 715 -13.15 3.53 23.08
N ILE A 716 -13.60 2.29 23.07
CA ILE A 716 -14.80 1.88 22.34
C ILE A 716 -15.85 1.54 23.38
N VAL A 717 -16.95 2.27 23.39
CA VAL A 717 -17.88 2.27 24.52
C VAL A 717 -18.71 0.99 24.57
N ASP A 718 -19.24 0.57 23.43
CA ASP A 718 -20.26 -0.47 23.36
C ASP A 718 -20.01 -1.49 22.23
N PRO A 719 -20.46 -2.75 22.42
CA PRO A 719 -20.44 -3.77 21.37
C PRO A 719 -21.43 -3.41 20.26
N HIS A 720 -21.32 -4.08 19.12
CA HIS A 720 -22.22 -3.87 18.00
C HIS A 720 -23.69 -4.21 18.33
N ALA A 721 -24.63 -3.32 18.00
CA ALA A 721 -26.06 -3.47 18.30
C ALA A 721 -26.77 -4.55 17.45
N ASN A 722 -26.23 -4.86 16.27
CA ASN A 722 -26.84 -5.83 15.35
C ASN A 722 -26.51 -7.28 15.75
N SER A 723 -27.39 -8.21 15.35
CA SER A 723 -27.24 -9.65 15.62
C SER A 723 -26.23 -10.37 14.73
N THR A 724 -25.68 -9.71 13.71
CA THR A 724 -24.62 -10.27 12.86
C THR A 724 -23.26 -10.25 13.58
N SER A 725 -22.37 -11.19 13.24
CA SER A 725 -21.04 -11.31 13.86
C SER A 725 -20.03 -10.25 13.34
N THR A 726 -20.46 -9.00 13.27
CA THR A 726 -19.62 -7.86 12.85
C THR A 726 -18.67 -7.49 13.98
N THR A 727 -17.41 -7.25 13.65
CA THR A 727 -16.38 -6.88 14.63
C THR A 727 -16.61 -5.46 15.16
N THR A 728 -16.39 -5.27 16.45
CA THR A 728 -16.42 -3.95 17.08
C THR A 728 -15.09 -3.23 16.86
N PHE A 729 -13.97 -3.94 16.99
CA PHE A 729 -12.64 -3.44 16.64
C PHE A 729 -11.93 -4.41 15.70
N SER A 730 -11.38 -3.90 14.60
CA SER A 730 -10.69 -4.71 13.61
C SER A 730 -9.42 -4.02 13.09
N TYR A 731 -8.31 -4.76 13.12
CA TYR A 731 -7.11 -4.46 12.35
C TYR A 731 -7.05 -5.37 11.13
N ASN A 732 -7.20 -4.78 9.93
CA ASN A 732 -7.23 -5.48 8.66
C ASN A 732 -6.12 -4.98 7.73
N ASN A 733 -4.86 -5.18 8.13
CA ASN A 733 -3.69 -4.99 7.29
C ASN A 733 -2.65 -6.12 7.47
N GLY A 734 -2.01 -6.57 6.37
CA GLY A 734 -1.08 -7.70 6.35
C GLY A 734 0.30 -7.43 6.99
N SER A 735 0.61 -6.19 7.39
CA SER A 735 1.82 -5.85 8.14
C SER A 735 1.56 -5.83 9.65
N SER A 736 2.59 -6.05 10.47
CA SER A 736 2.46 -5.88 11.92
C SER A 736 2.78 -4.44 12.34
N VAL A 737 2.08 -3.94 13.36
CA VAL A 737 2.25 -2.61 13.94
C VAL A 737 2.52 -2.74 15.43
N GLU A 738 3.46 -1.94 15.93
CA GLU A 738 3.90 -1.94 17.32
C GLU A 738 3.38 -0.69 18.05
N VAL A 739 2.36 -0.86 18.89
CA VAL A 739 1.84 0.22 19.73
C VAL A 739 2.73 0.40 20.96
N SER A 740 2.94 1.66 21.36
CA SER A 740 3.69 2.00 22.57
C SER A 740 2.97 1.56 23.84
N PRO A 741 3.66 1.03 24.86
CA PRO A 741 3.07 0.79 26.19
C PRO A 741 2.57 2.06 26.91
N ALA A 742 2.81 3.26 26.38
CA ALA A 742 2.21 4.50 26.87
C ALA A 742 0.81 4.79 26.29
N HIS A 743 0.37 4.05 25.27
CA HIS A 743 -0.99 4.09 24.70
C HIS A 743 -1.88 3.01 25.32
N THR A 744 -3.16 3.32 25.50
CA THR A 744 -4.14 2.38 26.08
C THR A 744 -5.36 2.23 25.16
N LEU A 745 -5.66 1.00 24.76
CA LEU A 745 -6.95 0.63 24.18
C LEU A 745 -7.90 0.19 25.30
N LYS A 746 -9.09 0.80 25.38
CA LYS A 746 -10.15 0.49 26.35
C LYS A 746 -11.38 -0.05 25.63
N LEU A 747 -11.87 -1.20 26.06
CA LEU A 747 -13.12 -1.79 25.59
C LEU A 747 -14.14 -1.68 26.71
N GLY A 748 -15.13 -0.82 26.52
CA GLY A 748 -16.02 -0.31 27.56
C GLY A 748 -15.47 0.95 28.26
N ASP A 749 -16.37 1.77 28.79
CA ASP A 749 -16.10 3.00 29.53
C ASP A 749 -16.36 2.87 31.05
N GLY A 750 -16.80 1.70 31.50
CA GLY A 750 -17.18 1.40 32.89
C GLY A 750 -18.57 1.91 33.29
N VAL A 751 -19.31 2.53 32.37
CA VAL A 751 -20.61 3.16 32.63
C VAL A 751 -21.70 2.52 31.79
N SER A 752 -21.54 2.46 30.46
CA SER A 752 -22.59 2.03 29.54
C SER A 752 -23.01 0.58 29.75
N THR A 753 -24.33 0.36 29.64
CA THR A 753 -24.98 -0.96 29.75
C THR A 753 -25.68 -1.37 28.45
N ASP A 754 -25.46 -0.64 27.34
CA ASP A 754 -26.17 -0.87 26.07
C ASP A 754 -25.93 -2.31 25.58
N PRO A 755 -26.98 -3.06 25.21
CA PRO A 755 -26.84 -4.48 24.92
C PRO A 755 -26.15 -4.71 23.57
N GLY A 756 -25.32 -5.76 23.50
CA GLY A 756 -24.80 -6.27 22.24
C GLY A 756 -25.85 -7.11 21.51
N GLY A 757 -25.92 -6.98 20.19
CA GLY A 757 -26.93 -7.69 19.39
C GLY A 757 -26.64 -9.18 19.18
N ASN A 758 -25.37 -9.59 19.25
CA ASN A 758 -24.94 -10.97 19.00
C ASN A 758 -24.54 -11.69 20.29
N SER A 759 -25.07 -12.89 20.52
CA SER A 759 -24.85 -13.67 21.74
C SER A 759 -23.47 -14.34 21.84
N THR A 760 -22.83 -14.59 20.70
CA THR A 760 -21.57 -15.36 20.61
C THR A 760 -20.37 -14.46 20.30
N ALA A 761 -20.57 -13.54 19.37
CA ALA A 761 -19.62 -12.52 18.95
C ALA A 761 -20.05 -11.18 19.56
N GLN A 762 -19.96 -11.11 20.88
CA GLN A 762 -20.43 -10.00 21.72
C GLN A 762 -19.63 -8.72 21.43
N PHE A 763 -18.73 -8.32 22.32
CA PHE A 763 -17.79 -7.24 22.05
C PHE A 763 -16.57 -7.82 21.31
N LYS A 764 -16.75 -8.12 20.02
CA LYS A 764 -15.77 -8.86 19.22
C LYS A 764 -14.60 -7.98 18.79
N MET A 765 -13.40 -8.38 19.18
CA MET A 765 -12.13 -7.75 18.79
C MET A 765 -11.32 -8.68 17.88
N ASP A 766 -10.77 -8.11 16.82
CA ASP A 766 -9.87 -8.77 15.89
C ASP A 766 -8.63 -7.92 15.61
N THR A 767 -7.45 -8.38 16.02
CA THR A 767 -6.18 -7.68 15.86
C THR A 767 -5.27 -8.33 14.83
N TYR A 768 -5.76 -9.27 14.02
CA TYR A 768 -4.95 -10.09 13.12
C TYR A 768 -5.61 -10.29 11.75
N THR A 769 -4.86 -10.08 10.68
CA THR A 769 -5.27 -10.50 9.33
C THR A 769 -4.09 -11.10 8.57
N GLY A 770 -4.27 -12.31 8.05
CA GLY A 770 -3.27 -12.99 7.22
C GLY A 770 -1.90 -13.16 7.89
N LEU A 771 -0.97 -12.22 7.68
CA LEU A 771 0.40 -12.26 8.22
C LEU A 771 0.71 -11.11 9.20
N GLY A 772 -0.20 -10.15 9.39
CA GLY A 772 0.02 -8.91 10.15
C GLY A 772 -0.80 -8.84 11.44
N ARG A 773 -0.23 -8.23 12.49
CA ARG A 773 -0.86 -8.03 13.80
C ARG A 773 -0.75 -6.60 14.31
N LEU A 774 -1.78 -6.12 14.98
CA LEU A 774 -1.67 -4.94 15.84
C LEU A 774 -1.25 -5.37 17.25
N ASN A 775 0.01 -5.14 17.61
CA ASN A 775 0.53 -5.41 18.94
C ASN A 775 0.21 -4.25 19.86
N LEU A 776 -0.72 -4.46 20.80
CA LEU A 776 -1.30 -3.40 21.64
C LEU A 776 -0.30 -2.91 22.68
N GLY A 777 -0.44 -1.64 23.09
CA GLY A 777 0.25 -1.06 24.24
C GLY A 777 -0.30 -1.66 25.54
N ASN A 778 -1.17 -0.91 26.22
CA ASN A 778 -2.01 -1.45 27.28
C ASN A 778 -3.39 -1.82 26.74
N LEU A 779 -4.02 -2.82 27.36
CA LEU A 779 -5.40 -3.21 27.09
C LEU A 779 -6.21 -3.18 28.38
N GLU A 780 -7.26 -2.37 28.40
CA GLU A 780 -8.22 -2.29 29.49
C GLU A 780 -9.58 -2.83 29.05
N ILE A 781 -10.11 -3.76 29.85
CA ILE A 781 -11.45 -4.32 29.68
C ILE A 781 -12.32 -3.73 30.77
N ASN A 782 -13.13 -2.75 30.42
CA ASN A 782 -13.90 -1.92 31.34
C ASN A 782 -15.37 -1.87 30.93
N THR A 783 -15.97 -3.03 30.68
CA THR A 783 -17.41 -3.12 30.44
C THR A 783 -18.15 -3.13 31.77
N ASN A 784 -19.30 -2.44 31.83
CA ASN A 784 -20.24 -2.57 32.93
C ASN A 784 -21.25 -3.70 32.62
N GLY A 785 -22.00 -4.14 33.63
CA GLY A 785 -23.01 -5.21 33.47
C GLY A 785 -23.98 -4.94 32.31
N GLY A 786 -24.53 -6.00 31.72
CA GLY A 786 -25.45 -5.90 30.58
C GLY A 786 -25.45 -7.17 29.75
N VAL A 787 -26.31 -7.22 28.73
CA VAL A 787 -26.49 -8.40 27.87
C VAL A 787 -25.49 -8.36 26.71
N ASN A 788 -24.80 -9.48 26.47
CA ASN A 788 -23.89 -9.67 25.33
C ASN A 788 -22.73 -8.66 25.26
N ARG A 789 -22.05 -8.41 26.38
CA ARG A 789 -20.96 -7.42 26.51
C ARG A 789 -19.58 -8.02 26.83
N ALA A 790 -19.44 -9.35 26.89
CA ALA A 790 -18.15 -9.98 27.08
C ALA A 790 -17.23 -9.70 25.89
N ILE A 791 -15.97 -9.40 26.17
CA ILE A 791 -14.96 -9.23 25.13
C ILE A 791 -14.58 -10.60 24.58
N THR A 792 -14.77 -10.79 23.28
CA THR A 792 -14.41 -12.04 22.59
C THR A 792 -13.31 -11.77 21.59
N ILE A 793 -12.22 -12.54 21.67
CA ILE A 793 -11.09 -12.44 20.74
C ILE A 793 -11.12 -13.60 19.74
N ALA A 794 -11.04 -13.26 18.45
CA ALA A 794 -11.08 -14.27 17.38
C ALA A 794 -9.72 -14.92 17.11
N TYR A 795 -8.63 -14.20 17.43
CA TYR A 795 -7.26 -14.61 17.17
C TYR A 795 -6.35 -14.19 18.32
N THR A 796 -5.10 -14.68 18.27
CA THR A 796 -4.08 -14.35 19.26
C THR A 796 -4.01 -12.84 19.48
N THR A 797 -4.18 -12.41 20.74
CA THR A 797 -4.18 -11.01 21.14
C THR A 797 -2.90 -10.70 21.93
N PRO A 798 -1.95 -9.97 21.33
CA PRO A 798 -0.73 -9.54 21.98
C PRO A 798 -0.90 -8.17 22.67
N VAL A 799 -0.60 -8.12 23.98
CA VAL A 799 -0.55 -6.91 24.80
C VAL A 799 0.89 -6.73 25.29
N LYS A 800 1.60 -5.71 24.80
CA LYS A 800 3.00 -5.48 25.14
C LYS A 800 3.19 -4.91 26.54
N GLY A 801 2.25 -4.05 26.94
CA GLY A 801 2.14 -3.46 28.27
C GLY A 801 1.24 -4.29 29.19
N ASN A 802 0.41 -3.59 29.96
CA ASN A 802 -0.46 -4.20 30.97
C ASN A 802 -1.82 -4.62 30.38
N LEU A 803 -2.33 -5.75 30.86
CA LEU A 803 -3.72 -6.17 30.68
C LEU A 803 -4.47 -5.98 31.99
N THR A 804 -5.54 -5.18 31.97
CA THR A 804 -6.38 -4.94 33.14
C THR A 804 -7.83 -5.27 32.82
N ILE A 805 -8.47 -6.14 33.61
CA ILE A 805 -9.90 -6.41 33.56
C ILE A 805 -10.53 -5.77 34.80
N TYR A 806 -11.43 -4.82 34.61
CA TYR A 806 -12.13 -4.12 35.68
C TYR A 806 -13.27 -4.95 36.26
N PRO A 807 -13.80 -4.61 37.46
CA PRO A 807 -14.99 -5.26 38.01
C PRO A 807 -16.17 -5.25 37.04
N ASN A 808 -17.00 -6.30 37.07
CA ASN A 808 -18.14 -6.53 36.18
C ASN A 808 -17.83 -6.76 34.69
N ALA A 809 -16.56 -6.63 34.29
CA ALA A 809 -16.14 -6.89 32.92
C ALA A 809 -15.73 -8.36 32.72
N GLU A 810 -15.91 -8.87 31.50
CA GLU A 810 -15.50 -10.23 31.12
C GLU A 810 -14.64 -10.23 29.86
N LEU A 811 -13.52 -10.96 29.91
CA LEU A 811 -12.69 -11.30 28.75
C LEU A 811 -12.71 -12.81 28.51
N VAL A 812 -13.13 -13.22 27.31
CA VAL A 812 -13.11 -14.60 26.85
C VAL A 812 -11.90 -14.83 25.93
N GLY A 813 -10.85 -15.43 26.49
CA GLY A 813 -9.62 -15.81 25.78
C GLY A 813 -9.75 -17.16 25.08
N SER A 814 -10.55 -17.24 24.01
CA SER A 814 -10.71 -18.45 23.19
C SER A 814 -9.45 -18.87 22.42
N THR A 815 -8.48 -17.96 22.30
CA THR A 815 -7.17 -18.17 21.68
C THR A 815 -6.07 -17.67 22.61
N THR A 816 -4.80 -17.82 22.21
CA THR A 816 -3.67 -17.33 23.01
C THR A 816 -3.79 -15.85 23.36
N VAL A 817 -3.64 -15.53 24.65
CA VAL A 817 -3.50 -14.16 25.16
C VAL A 817 -2.07 -14.00 25.63
N THR A 818 -1.31 -13.11 24.99
CA THR A 818 0.09 -12.84 25.35
C THR A 818 0.20 -11.49 26.06
N VAL A 819 0.78 -11.48 27.26
CA VAL A 819 0.96 -10.27 28.08
C VAL A 819 2.45 -10.06 28.33
N GLY A 820 2.96 -8.89 27.93
CA GLY A 820 4.36 -8.46 28.10
C GLY A 820 4.63 -7.71 29.40
N GLY A 821 3.60 -7.09 30.00
CA GLY A 821 3.60 -6.42 31.30
C GLY A 821 2.84 -7.21 32.38
N ASN A 822 2.11 -6.51 33.24
CA ASN A 822 1.31 -7.10 34.31
C ASN A 822 -0.09 -7.50 33.83
N PHE A 823 -0.62 -8.60 34.38
CA PHE A 823 -2.03 -8.97 34.22
C PHE A 823 -2.78 -8.78 35.54
N THR A 824 -3.72 -7.84 35.57
CA THR A 824 -4.61 -7.59 36.70
C THR A 824 -6.04 -7.95 36.32
N ASN A 825 -6.64 -8.94 36.98
CA ASN A 825 -8.01 -9.36 36.74
C ASN A 825 -8.88 -9.08 37.98
N ASN A 826 -9.72 -8.06 37.91
CA ASN A 826 -10.74 -7.74 38.92
C ASN A 826 -12.17 -8.10 38.46
N GLY A 827 -12.32 -8.57 37.22
CA GLY A 827 -13.58 -9.04 36.65
C GLY A 827 -13.55 -10.56 36.44
N ILE A 828 -13.89 -11.00 35.23
CA ILE A 828 -13.86 -12.41 34.83
C ILE A 828 -12.89 -12.60 33.66
N PHE A 829 -11.92 -13.50 33.83
CA PHE A 829 -11.10 -14.00 32.73
C PHE A 829 -11.43 -15.47 32.45
N THR A 830 -11.97 -15.73 31.27
CA THR A 830 -12.22 -17.08 30.76
C THR A 830 -11.05 -17.50 29.85
N GLY A 831 -10.01 -18.10 30.44
CA GLY A 831 -8.80 -18.55 29.76
C GLY A 831 -8.93 -19.96 29.16
N ALA A 832 -9.72 -20.09 28.09
CA ALA A 832 -9.98 -21.37 27.43
C ALA A 832 -8.79 -21.90 26.60
N SER A 833 -7.81 -21.05 26.32
CA SER A 833 -6.59 -21.38 25.59
C SER A 833 -5.33 -21.06 26.43
N ILE A 834 -4.24 -20.66 25.79
CA ILE A 834 -2.96 -20.35 26.44
C ILE A 834 -2.96 -18.91 26.97
N LEU A 835 -2.76 -18.75 28.28
CA LEU A 835 -2.25 -17.49 28.82
C LEU A 835 -0.72 -17.53 28.76
N GLN A 836 -0.11 -16.55 28.09
CA GLN A 836 1.34 -16.49 27.89
C GLN A 836 1.92 -15.20 28.49
N MET A 837 2.83 -15.34 29.45
CA MET A 837 3.61 -14.23 30.00
C MET A 837 4.93 -14.16 29.23
N ALA A 838 5.00 -13.27 28.23
CA ALA A 838 6.10 -13.17 27.27
C ALA A 838 6.13 -11.80 26.58
N ALA A 839 7.28 -11.43 26.01
CA ALA A 839 7.37 -10.30 25.09
C ALA A 839 6.91 -10.72 23.68
N VAL A 840 6.51 -9.74 22.86
CA VAL A 840 6.03 -9.96 21.49
C VAL A 840 6.53 -8.84 20.59
N THR A 841 7.00 -9.24 19.40
CA THR A 841 7.34 -8.33 18.30
C THR A 841 6.91 -8.97 16.99
N GLY A 842 6.17 -8.22 16.17
CA GLY A 842 5.50 -8.75 14.99
C GLY A 842 4.60 -9.92 15.36
N THR A 843 4.85 -11.08 14.79
CA THR A 843 4.11 -12.33 15.07
C THR A 843 4.85 -13.30 16.00
N THR A 844 6.03 -12.92 16.50
CA THR A 844 6.91 -13.79 17.29
C THR A 844 6.87 -13.47 18.78
N SER A 845 6.81 -14.50 19.61
CA SER A 845 6.94 -14.37 21.07
C SER A 845 8.38 -14.62 21.49
N SER A 846 8.89 -13.80 22.41
CA SER A 846 10.24 -13.90 22.97
C SER A 846 10.20 -13.76 24.50
N ALA A 847 11.34 -13.99 25.15
CA ALA A 847 11.39 -13.87 26.60
C ALA A 847 11.20 -12.40 27.03
N SER A 848 10.26 -12.14 27.94
CA SER A 848 10.11 -10.81 28.53
C SER A 848 11.29 -10.50 29.45
N THR A 849 11.84 -9.30 29.34
CA THR A 849 12.88 -8.78 30.25
C THR A 849 12.30 -7.99 31.41
N GLN A 850 10.98 -7.77 31.45
CA GLN A 850 10.30 -7.06 32.52
C GLN A 850 9.85 -8.03 33.62
N ALA A 851 9.88 -7.60 34.87
CA ALA A 851 9.19 -8.33 35.94
C ALA A 851 7.68 -8.28 35.68
N GLN A 852 6.97 -9.39 35.89
CA GLN A 852 5.53 -9.47 35.61
C GLN A 852 4.79 -10.00 36.83
N THR A 853 3.52 -9.62 36.94
CA THR A 853 2.61 -10.11 37.96
C THR A 853 1.32 -10.63 37.32
N ILE A 854 0.74 -11.67 37.91
CA ILE A 854 -0.66 -12.08 37.67
C ILE A 854 -1.40 -11.86 38.98
N SER A 855 -2.38 -10.96 39.00
CA SER A 855 -3.02 -10.50 40.24
C SER A 855 -4.49 -10.09 40.02
N GLY A 856 -5.12 -9.60 41.08
CA GLY A 856 -6.48 -9.06 41.07
C GLY A 856 -7.47 -9.86 41.92
N SER A 857 -8.63 -9.29 42.19
CA SER A 857 -9.68 -9.92 43.03
C SER A 857 -10.72 -10.72 42.24
N GLY A 858 -10.57 -10.79 40.92
CA GLY A 858 -11.53 -11.36 40.00
C GLY A 858 -11.47 -12.88 39.89
N VAL A 859 -12.30 -13.42 39.00
CA VAL A 859 -12.42 -14.85 38.74
C VAL A 859 -11.57 -15.23 37.53
N PHE A 860 -10.64 -16.17 37.73
CA PHE A 860 -9.98 -16.90 36.65
C PHE A 860 -10.67 -18.24 36.47
N ARG A 861 -11.13 -18.55 35.25
CA ARG A 861 -11.76 -19.83 34.90
C ARG A 861 -11.31 -20.31 33.52
N ASN A 862 -11.16 -21.61 33.34
CA ASN A 862 -10.82 -22.19 32.03
C ASN A 862 -12.04 -22.42 31.12
N LEU A 863 -13.25 -22.46 31.68
CA LEU A 863 -14.51 -22.68 30.97
C LEU A 863 -15.58 -21.76 31.56
N ALA A 864 -16.52 -21.31 30.73
CA ALA A 864 -17.63 -20.47 31.19
C ALA A 864 -18.63 -21.26 32.06
N ALA A 865 -18.95 -22.49 31.64
CA ALA A 865 -19.80 -23.42 32.38
C ALA A 865 -18.94 -24.52 33.02
N SER A 866 -19.16 -24.79 34.30
CA SER A 866 -18.47 -25.83 35.09
C SER A 866 -16.93 -25.80 34.96
N PRO A 867 -16.25 -24.73 35.43
CA PRO A 867 -14.79 -24.64 35.40
C PRO A 867 -14.11 -25.81 36.09
N THR A 868 -13.05 -26.34 35.48
CA THR A 868 -12.24 -27.43 36.07
C THR A 868 -10.89 -26.94 36.61
N ALA A 869 -10.49 -25.73 36.24
CA ALA A 869 -9.31 -25.02 36.72
C ALA A 869 -9.44 -23.50 36.46
N ASN A 870 -8.47 -22.72 36.92
CA ASN A 870 -8.40 -21.29 36.66
C ASN A 870 -8.00 -20.97 35.22
N LEU A 871 -7.11 -21.78 34.63
CA LEU A 871 -6.59 -21.61 33.27
C LEU A 871 -6.57 -22.95 32.54
N ASN A 872 -6.76 -22.95 31.21
CA ASN A 872 -6.51 -24.14 30.41
C ASN A 872 -5.01 -24.45 30.37
N SER A 873 -4.21 -23.50 29.90
CA SER A 873 -2.75 -23.62 29.79
C SER A 873 -2.06 -22.31 30.18
N LEU A 874 -0.86 -22.42 30.76
CA LEU A 874 -0.01 -21.28 31.14
C LEU A 874 1.38 -21.47 30.57
N THR A 875 1.88 -20.47 29.86
CA THR A 875 3.27 -20.42 29.38
C THR A 875 3.99 -19.24 30.02
N VAL A 876 5.16 -19.50 30.61
CA VAL A 876 6.04 -18.47 31.17
C VAL A 876 7.34 -18.45 30.36
N ASN A 877 7.61 -17.29 29.76
CA ASN A 877 8.83 -17.00 29.02
C ASN A 877 9.34 -15.61 29.42
N ASN A 878 10.10 -15.55 30.50
CA ASN A 878 10.53 -14.32 31.13
C ASN A 878 11.97 -14.45 31.64
N THR A 879 12.92 -13.69 31.12
CA THR A 879 14.33 -13.75 31.55
C THR A 879 14.66 -12.75 32.66
N ASN A 880 13.69 -11.96 33.14
CA ASN A 880 13.90 -11.07 34.28
C ASN A 880 14.24 -11.91 35.52
N ALA A 881 15.21 -11.45 36.32
CA ALA A 881 15.64 -12.14 37.54
C ALA A 881 14.51 -12.30 38.58
N SER A 882 13.56 -11.35 38.60
CA SER A 882 12.36 -11.41 39.44
C SER A 882 11.29 -12.32 38.86
N GLY A 883 11.33 -12.62 37.55
CA GLY A 883 10.40 -13.51 36.87
C GLY A 883 8.93 -13.05 36.91
N VAL A 884 8.04 -14.04 36.97
CA VAL A 884 6.58 -13.84 37.08
C VAL A 884 6.12 -14.13 38.49
N THR A 885 5.46 -13.18 39.15
CA THR A 885 4.94 -13.35 40.51
C THR A 885 3.43 -13.56 40.51
N LEU A 886 2.98 -14.60 41.19
CA LEU A 886 1.55 -14.84 41.38
C LEU A 886 1.06 -14.08 42.62
N GLY A 887 0.17 -13.12 42.38
CA GLY A 887 -0.60 -12.40 43.40
C GLY A 887 -1.92 -13.09 43.78
N VAL A 888 -2.25 -14.20 43.10
CA VAL A 888 -3.45 -15.02 43.30
C VAL A 888 -3.12 -16.50 43.15
N PRO A 889 -3.85 -17.43 43.80
CA PRO A 889 -3.73 -18.85 43.52
C PRO A 889 -4.23 -19.17 42.10
N LEU A 890 -3.53 -20.06 41.40
CA LEU A 890 -3.89 -20.49 40.05
C LEU A 890 -3.80 -22.01 39.89
N SER A 891 -4.81 -22.58 39.24
CA SER A 891 -4.82 -23.96 38.76
C SER A 891 -4.81 -24.01 37.24
N VAL A 892 -4.06 -24.96 36.67
CA VAL A 892 -3.91 -25.15 35.21
C VAL A 892 -4.39 -26.55 34.84
N SER A 893 -5.44 -26.67 34.03
CA SER A 893 -6.04 -27.98 33.72
C SER A 893 -5.26 -28.82 32.71
N SER A 894 -4.59 -28.17 31.75
CA SER A 894 -3.87 -28.82 30.64
C SER A 894 -2.35 -28.67 30.83
N THR A 895 -1.73 -27.68 30.18
CA THR A 895 -0.26 -27.62 30.08
C THR A 895 0.30 -26.40 30.80
N LEU A 896 1.26 -26.64 31.70
CA LEU A 896 2.18 -25.61 32.20
C LEU A 896 3.50 -25.71 31.43
N THR A 897 3.88 -24.63 30.76
CA THR A 897 5.14 -24.53 30.01
C THR A 897 6.06 -23.51 30.67
N LEU A 898 7.24 -23.96 31.10
CA LEU A 898 8.31 -23.11 31.64
C LEU A 898 9.45 -23.02 30.62
N THR A 899 9.41 -21.99 29.77
CA THR A 899 10.41 -21.77 28.72
C THR A 899 11.66 -21.08 29.26
N ALA A 900 11.47 -20.00 30.01
CA ALA A 900 12.51 -19.23 30.68
C ALA A 900 11.90 -18.48 31.87
N GLY A 901 12.64 -18.34 32.96
CA GLY A 901 12.24 -17.53 34.11
C GLY A 901 11.72 -18.26 35.32
N LYS A 902 11.72 -17.53 36.44
CA LYS A 902 11.15 -18.01 37.68
C LYS A 902 9.66 -17.70 37.74
N VAL A 903 8.88 -18.60 38.34
CA VAL A 903 7.51 -18.29 38.79
C VAL A 903 7.50 -18.27 40.31
N ASN A 904 7.26 -17.11 40.91
CA ASN A 904 7.21 -16.97 42.37
C ASN A 904 5.82 -17.33 42.87
N THR A 905 5.77 -18.26 43.81
CA THR A 905 4.54 -18.77 44.43
C THR A 905 4.66 -18.67 45.94
N THR A 906 3.52 -18.67 46.63
CA THR A 906 3.46 -18.74 48.09
C THR A 906 2.40 -19.76 48.49
N SER A 907 2.30 -20.10 49.78
CA SER A 907 1.21 -20.97 50.25
C SER A 907 -0.19 -20.36 50.03
N ALA A 908 -0.30 -19.03 50.00
CA ALA A 908 -1.55 -18.32 49.68
C ALA A 908 -1.80 -18.24 48.17
N ASN A 909 -0.73 -18.02 47.38
CA ASN A 909 -0.77 -17.91 45.92
C ASN A 909 -0.15 -19.15 45.28
N LEU A 910 -0.76 -20.29 45.57
CA LEU A 910 -0.29 -21.60 45.13
C LEU A 910 -0.55 -21.80 43.63
N LEU A 911 0.45 -22.28 42.91
CA LEU A 911 0.28 -22.80 41.55
C LEU A 911 0.00 -24.30 41.60
N THR A 912 -1.09 -24.73 40.99
CA THR A 912 -1.49 -26.14 40.89
C THR A 912 -1.60 -26.58 39.43
N LEU A 913 -1.02 -27.73 39.08
CA LEU A 913 -1.14 -28.32 37.74
C LEU A 913 -1.96 -29.61 37.77
N GLY A 914 -3.04 -29.61 36.98
CA GLY A 914 -4.05 -30.66 36.93
C GLY A 914 -5.41 -30.18 37.44
N THR A 915 -6.39 -31.07 37.37
CA THR A 915 -7.77 -30.87 37.83
C THR A 915 -8.06 -31.75 39.03
N ALA A 916 -9.30 -31.76 39.53
CA ALA A 916 -9.72 -32.68 40.59
C ALA A 916 -9.71 -34.16 40.17
N THR A 917 -9.72 -34.47 38.87
CA THR A 917 -9.88 -35.84 38.35
C THR A 917 -8.73 -36.30 37.44
N ALA A 918 -7.88 -35.40 36.96
CA ALA A 918 -6.80 -35.71 36.01
C ALA A 918 -5.54 -34.86 36.26
N GLY A 919 -4.36 -35.47 36.06
CA GLY A 919 -3.08 -34.76 36.10
C GLY A 919 -2.85 -33.90 34.86
N GLY A 920 -2.17 -32.76 35.03
CA GLY A 920 -1.77 -31.88 33.93
C GLY A 920 -0.36 -32.18 33.39
N THR A 921 -0.10 -31.69 32.18
CA THR A 921 1.20 -31.84 31.49
C THR A 921 2.13 -30.70 31.88
N LEU A 922 3.35 -31.05 32.27
CA LEU A 922 4.42 -30.10 32.51
C LEU A 922 5.41 -30.18 31.34
N SER A 923 5.74 -29.04 30.75
CA SER A 923 6.79 -28.91 29.74
C SER A 923 7.85 -27.92 30.23
N GLY A 924 9.12 -28.32 30.21
CA GLY A 924 10.25 -27.50 30.69
C GLY A 924 10.66 -27.81 32.13
N GLY A 925 11.36 -26.85 32.76
CA GLY A 925 12.04 -27.05 34.04
C GLY A 925 13.56 -27.17 33.88
N SER A 926 14.29 -26.11 34.23
CA SER A 926 15.75 -26.03 34.07
C SER A 926 16.37 -25.09 35.10
N ASN A 927 17.69 -24.97 35.09
CA ASN A 927 18.43 -23.99 35.89
C ASN A 927 17.97 -22.53 35.69
N SER A 928 17.38 -22.22 34.53
CA SER A 928 16.87 -20.89 34.19
C SER A 928 15.34 -20.78 34.20
N ALA A 929 14.61 -21.88 34.42
CA ALA A 929 13.15 -21.91 34.35
C ALA A 929 12.55 -22.84 35.42
N TYR A 930 12.05 -22.30 36.54
CA TYR A 930 11.55 -23.10 37.66
C TYR A 930 10.56 -22.35 38.56
N ILE A 931 9.83 -23.08 39.39
CA ILE A 931 8.94 -22.51 40.42
C ILE A 931 9.77 -22.16 41.66
N ASN A 932 9.79 -20.89 42.04
CA ASN A 932 10.40 -20.40 43.27
C ASN A 932 9.35 -20.31 44.39
N GLY A 933 9.17 -21.42 45.10
CA GLY A 933 8.12 -21.58 46.12
C GLY A 933 7.36 -22.90 45.97
N PRO A 934 6.22 -23.06 46.69
CA PRO A 934 5.42 -24.27 46.64
C PRO A 934 4.71 -24.47 45.30
N PHE A 935 4.78 -25.69 44.77
CA PHE A 935 4.08 -26.12 43.57
C PHE A 935 3.29 -27.40 43.82
N ALA A 936 2.00 -27.42 43.49
CA ALA A 936 1.16 -28.59 43.62
C ALA A 936 0.88 -29.26 42.27
N ARG A 937 0.79 -30.58 42.26
CA ARG A 937 0.34 -31.35 41.09
C ARG A 937 -0.71 -32.37 41.47
N THR A 938 -1.75 -32.45 40.65
CA THR A 938 -2.64 -33.61 40.66
C THR A 938 -1.92 -34.81 40.04
N ILE A 939 -2.03 -35.93 40.72
CA ILE A 939 -1.49 -37.23 40.34
C ILE A 939 -2.66 -38.14 40.00
N ALA A 940 -2.61 -38.72 38.81
CA ALA A 940 -3.66 -39.60 38.31
C ALA A 940 -3.79 -40.87 39.15
N ASN A 941 -4.97 -41.49 39.13
CA ASN A 941 -5.18 -42.82 39.70
C ASN A 941 -4.21 -43.84 39.09
N ALA A 942 -3.81 -44.85 39.87
CA ALA A 942 -2.88 -45.92 39.48
C ALA A 942 -1.48 -45.43 39.06
N ASN A 943 -1.05 -44.24 39.50
CA ASN A 943 0.32 -43.79 39.31
C ASN A 943 1.31 -44.67 40.08
N THR A 944 2.41 -45.02 39.43
CA THR A 944 3.66 -45.53 40.02
C THR A 944 4.89 -44.82 39.43
N SER A 945 4.65 -43.84 38.55
CA SER A 945 5.70 -43.13 37.81
C SER A 945 6.21 -41.91 38.57
N TYR A 946 7.45 -41.51 38.27
CA TYR A 946 8.06 -40.29 38.80
C TYR A 946 7.45 -39.04 38.18
N ILE A 947 6.70 -38.29 38.98
CA ILE A 947 6.10 -37.02 38.63
C ILE A 947 7.09 -35.90 38.94
N HIS A 948 7.50 -35.14 37.92
CA HIS A 948 8.47 -34.04 38.03
C HIS A 948 7.87 -32.78 38.67
N TYR A 949 8.58 -32.21 39.64
CA TYR A 949 8.34 -30.91 40.23
C TYR A 949 9.56 -30.01 39.99
N PRO A 950 9.49 -29.04 39.07
CA PRO A 950 10.60 -28.18 38.71
C PRO A 950 10.68 -27.02 39.70
N VAL A 951 10.90 -27.33 40.98
CA VAL A 951 10.98 -26.35 42.06
C VAL A 951 12.43 -25.87 42.27
N GLY A 952 12.58 -24.74 42.95
CA GLY A 952 13.86 -24.18 43.32
C GLY A 952 13.69 -22.99 44.27
N LYS A 953 14.81 -22.37 44.62
CA LYS A 953 14.85 -21.16 45.44
C LYS A 953 15.87 -20.17 44.88
N THR A 954 17.06 -20.06 45.45
CA THR A 954 18.17 -19.35 44.79
C THR A 954 18.65 -20.09 43.54
N ALA A 955 18.61 -21.43 43.56
CA ALA A 955 18.94 -22.31 42.45
C ALA A 955 17.82 -23.33 42.15
N TYR A 956 17.86 -23.91 40.95
CA TYR A 956 16.97 -25.00 40.55
C TYR A 956 17.30 -26.28 41.34
N ALA A 957 16.29 -26.84 41.99
CA ALA A 957 16.44 -28.00 42.86
C ALA A 957 15.21 -28.92 42.70
N PRO A 958 15.08 -29.59 41.55
CA PRO A 958 13.90 -30.35 41.22
C PRO A 958 13.77 -31.58 42.13
N ILE A 959 12.53 -32.00 42.31
CA ILE A 959 12.19 -33.27 42.95
C ILE A 959 11.22 -34.03 42.04
N TRP A 960 11.33 -35.35 42.03
CA TRP A 960 10.33 -36.22 41.43
C TRP A 960 9.74 -37.15 42.48
N LEU A 961 8.42 -37.23 42.50
CA LEU A 961 7.66 -38.05 43.44
C LEU A 961 6.98 -39.17 42.67
N ALA A 962 7.15 -40.42 43.11
CA ALA A 962 6.47 -41.58 42.56
C ALA A 962 5.57 -42.23 43.63
N PRO A 963 4.46 -41.57 44.03
CA PRO A 963 3.50 -42.17 44.93
C PRO A 963 2.69 -43.24 44.20
N ALA A 964 2.54 -44.40 44.82
CA ALA A 964 1.61 -45.45 44.42
C ALA A 964 0.19 -45.08 44.83
N THR A 965 -0.64 -44.64 43.88
CA THR A 965 -2.00 -44.13 44.15
C THR A 965 -3.08 -45.13 43.74
N THR A 966 -4.17 -45.24 44.52
CA THR A 966 -5.38 -46.01 44.17
C THR A 966 -6.60 -45.13 43.88
N SER A 967 -6.44 -43.81 44.04
CA SER A 967 -7.38 -42.76 43.64
C SER A 967 -6.57 -41.55 43.18
N VAL A 968 -7.21 -40.56 42.57
CA VAL A 968 -6.55 -39.28 42.29
C VAL A 968 -6.04 -38.68 43.60
N ALA A 969 -4.81 -38.20 43.59
CA ALA A 969 -4.16 -37.55 44.73
C ALA A 969 -3.57 -36.21 44.30
N SER A 970 -3.28 -35.34 45.25
CA SER A 970 -2.55 -34.10 45.02
C SER A 970 -1.37 -34.03 45.97
N MET A 971 -0.17 -33.79 45.43
CA MET A 971 1.02 -33.57 46.23
C MET A 971 1.63 -32.21 45.91
N LYS A 972 2.21 -31.60 46.94
CA LYS A 972 2.96 -30.35 46.85
C LYS A 972 4.45 -30.65 46.91
N ALA A 973 5.27 -29.80 46.32
CA ALA A 973 6.71 -29.77 46.54
C ALA A 973 7.19 -28.33 46.72
N GLU A 974 8.13 -28.12 47.64
CA GLU A 974 8.87 -26.87 47.80
C GLU A 974 10.33 -27.18 48.13
N ALA A 975 11.26 -26.41 47.56
CA ALA A 975 12.68 -26.49 47.86
C ALA A 975 13.11 -25.36 48.81
N PHE A 976 14.06 -25.67 49.70
CA PHE A 976 14.64 -24.72 50.64
C PHE A 976 16.16 -24.77 50.55
N ASP A 977 16.81 -23.61 50.63
CA ASP A 977 18.28 -23.46 50.59
C ASP A 977 18.95 -23.61 51.97
N ALA A 978 18.21 -24.12 52.96
CA ALA A 978 18.72 -24.39 54.29
C ALA A 978 18.04 -25.62 54.89
N ASN A 979 18.84 -26.46 55.53
CA ASN A 979 18.37 -27.60 56.31
C ASN A 979 18.80 -27.43 57.77
N SER A 980 17.81 -27.41 58.66
CA SER A 980 18.01 -27.25 60.11
C SER A 980 18.01 -28.57 60.87
N GLY A 981 17.80 -29.70 60.20
CA GLY A 981 17.79 -31.01 60.84
C GLY A 981 19.18 -31.58 61.06
N THR A 982 19.23 -32.71 61.77
CA THR A 982 20.47 -33.42 62.11
C THR A 982 20.50 -34.81 61.47
N ALA A 983 21.68 -35.30 61.11
CA ALA A 983 21.83 -36.67 60.61
C ALA A 983 21.62 -37.69 61.74
N SER A 984 20.95 -38.81 61.44
CA SER A 984 20.92 -39.96 62.36
C SER A 984 22.32 -40.56 62.49
N ALA A 985 22.93 -40.43 63.67
CA ALA A 985 24.25 -41.01 63.96
C ALA A 985 24.31 -42.54 63.70
N ALA A 986 23.16 -43.22 63.74
CA ALA A 986 23.06 -44.65 63.48
C ALA A 986 23.02 -45.03 61.99
N SER A 987 22.76 -44.10 61.06
CA SER A 987 22.45 -44.48 59.67
C SER A 987 22.86 -43.50 58.56
N VAL A 988 23.07 -42.21 58.88
CA VAL A 988 23.36 -41.16 57.90
C VAL A 988 24.53 -40.30 58.38
N VAL A 989 25.45 -39.93 57.50
CA VAL A 989 26.48 -38.89 57.69
C VAL A 989 26.38 -37.85 56.58
N ASN A 990 27.10 -36.73 56.69
CA ASN A 990 27.17 -35.71 55.63
C ASN A 990 25.80 -35.24 55.10
N LEU A 991 24.82 -35.08 56.00
CA LEU A 991 23.51 -34.52 55.66
C LEU A 991 23.68 -33.12 55.06
N SER A 992 22.99 -32.85 53.95
CA SER A 992 23.03 -31.53 53.32
C SER A 992 22.52 -30.46 54.27
N ALA A 993 23.36 -29.46 54.57
CA ALA A 993 22.99 -28.27 55.34
C ALA A 993 22.31 -27.19 54.46
N THR A 994 22.48 -27.28 53.14
CA THR A 994 22.06 -26.25 52.17
C THR A 994 20.84 -26.66 51.36
N ARG A 995 20.32 -27.88 51.54
CA ARG A 995 19.16 -28.35 50.76
C ARG A 995 18.23 -29.24 51.55
N ARG A 996 16.95 -28.91 51.49
CA ARG A 996 15.84 -29.80 51.84
C ARG A 996 14.63 -29.53 50.95
N TRP A 997 13.71 -30.48 50.94
CA TRP A 997 12.40 -30.35 50.31
C TRP A 997 11.29 -30.65 51.31
N GLU A 998 10.15 -30.02 51.10
CA GLU A 998 8.88 -30.42 51.71
C GLU A 998 7.95 -30.92 50.61
N ALA A 999 7.52 -32.17 50.73
CA ALA A 999 6.69 -32.82 49.72
C ALA A 999 5.40 -33.45 50.28
N PRO A 1000 4.53 -32.69 50.97
CA PRO A 1000 3.37 -33.26 51.65
C PRO A 1000 2.28 -33.72 50.67
N LEU A 1001 1.54 -34.74 51.09
CA LEU A 1001 0.26 -35.10 50.49
C LEU A 1001 -0.76 -34.00 50.85
N VAL A 1002 -1.35 -33.37 49.84
CA VAL A 1002 -2.35 -32.29 50.01
C VAL A 1002 -3.75 -32.88 50.10
N SER A 1003 -4.06 -33.85 49.23
CA SER A 1003 -5.36 -34.54 49.20
C SER A 1003 -5.25 -35.93 48.56
N GLY A 1004 -6.23 -36.80 48.81
CA GLY A 1004 -6.26 -38.17 48.30
C GLY A 1004 -5.48 -39.16 49.17
N THR A 1005 -5.20 -40.35 48.64
CA THR A 1005 -4.50 -41.43 49.36
C THR A 1005 -3.37 -42.02 48.53
N ILE A 1006 -2.28 -42.38 49.20
CA ILE A 1006 -1.12 -43.08 48.61
C ILE A 1006 -0.81 -44.32 49.46
N ASN A 1007 -0.25 -45.36 48.84
CA ASN A 1007 0.15 -46.60 49.53
C ASN A 1007 1.63 -46.56 49.91
N THR A 1008 2.49 -46.27 48.94
CA THR A 1008 3.93 -46.14 49.11
C THR A 1008 4.43 -44.98 48.25
N ILE A 1009 5.65 -44.53 48.48
CA ILE A 1009 6.27 -43.48 47.69
C ILE A 1009 7.77 -43.73 47.50
N ASN A 1010 8.22 -43.52 46.26
CA ASN A 1010 9.62 -43.35 45.94
C ASN A 1010 9.91 -41.87 45.61
N VAL A 1011 11.17 -41.46 45.81
CA VAL A 1011 11.62 -40.09 45.56
C VAL A 1011 12.87 -40.08 44.71
N LYS A 1012 12.99 -39.06 43.87
CA LYS A 1012 14.22 -38.71 43.18
C LYS A 1012 14.51 -37.23 43.44
N LEU A 1013 15.70 -36.94 43.93
CA LEU A 1013 16.12 -35.60 44.34
C LEU A 1013 17.17 -35.06 43.38
N GLY A 1014 17.12 -33.76 43.07
CA GLY A 1014 18.09 -33.09 42.20
C GLY A 1014 18.70 -31.85 42.84
N ASP A 1015 20.03 -31.81 42.94
CA ASP A 1015 20.83 -30.70 43.45
C ASP A 1015 22.24 -30.75 42.86
N SER A 1016 22.90 -29.61 42.71
CA SER A 1016 24.26 -29.55 42.16
C SER A 1016 25.32 -30.21 43.04
N ASN A 1017 25.07 -30.34 44.35
CA ASN A 1017 26.02 -30.89 45.32
C ASN A 1017 25.78 -32.39 45.60
N ILE A 1018 24.82 -33.03 44.92
CA ILE A 1018 24.60 -34.47 45.02
C ILE A 1018 25.79 -35.21 44.38
N GLN A 1019 26.29 -36.22 45.09
CA GLN A 1019 27.40 -37.08 44.65
C GLN A 1019 26.92 -38.52 44.47
N ASN A 1020 27.77 -39.39 43.90
CA ASN A 1020 27.42 -40.80 43.67
C ASN A 1020 27.26 -41.62 44.97
N VAL A 1021 27.77 -41.10 46.09
CA VAL A 1021 27.61 -41.67 47.44
C VAL A 1021 26.36 -41.19 48.18
N SER A 1022 25.65 -40.20 47.61
CA SER A 1022 24.48 -39.62 48.27
C SER A 1022 23.26 -40.55 48.21
N ILE A 1023 22.48 -40.57 49.30
CA ILE A 1023 21.21 -41.28 49.44
C ILE A 1023 20.09 -40.31 49.83
N PRO A 1024 18.84 -40.52 49.36
CA PRO A 1024 17.70 -39.74 49.82
C PRO A 1024 17.36 -40.10 51.28
N VAL A 1025 17.11 -39.08 52.09
CA VAL A 1025 16.82 -39.23 53.52
C VAL A 1025 15.59 -38.43 53.91
N MET A 1026 14.95 -38.81 55.02
CA MET A 1026 13.74 -38.13 55.53
C MET A 1026 13.73 -37.97 57.05
N ALA A 1027 12.99 -36.98 57.53
CA ALA A 1027 12.81 -36.68 58.95
C ALA A 1027 11.34 -36.39 59.29
N PRO A 1028 10.89 -36.58 60.55
CA PRO A 1028 9.53 -36.23 60.97
C PRO A 1028 9.19 -34.73 60.87
N THR A 1029 10.19 -33.85 60.95
CA THR A 1029 10.06 -32.39 60.92
C THR A 1029 11.27 -31.76 60.22
N ALA A 1030 11.16 -30.51 59.78
CA ALA A 1030 12.27 -29.76 59.14
C ALA A 1030 13.55 -29.63 60.00
N SER A 1031 13.41 -29.66 61.34
CA SER A 1031 14.54 -29.66 62.29
C SER A 1031 14.76 -31.02 62.95
N GLY A 1032 14.16 -32.08 62.40
CA GLY A 1032 14.19 -33.43 62.98
C GLY A 1032 15.46 -34.20 62.63
N VAL A 1033 15.50 -35.46 63.06
CA VAL A 1033 16.58 -36.40 62.74
C VAL A 1033 16.30 -37.09 61.41
N TYR A 1034 17.21 -36.92 60.43
CA TYR A 1034 17.10 -37.51 59.10
C TYR A 1034 17.66 -38.94 59.07
N THR A 1035 16.86 -39.89 58.59
CA THR A 1035 17.19 -41.32 58.48
C THR A 1035 17.15 -41.80 57.02
N ASN A 1036 17.75 -42.97 56.76
CA ASN A 1036 17.85 -43.64 55.46
C ASN A 1036 16.61 -44.49 55.14
N ALA A 1037 15.40 -43.97 55.39
CA ALA A 1037 14.15 -44.71 55.20
C ALA A 1037 13.92 -45.20 53.76
N PHE A 1038 14.54 -44.54 52.77
CA PHE A 1038 14.49 -44.91 51.35
C PHE A 1038 15.52 -45.98 50.93
N GLY A 1039 16.21 -46.59 51.90
CA GLY A 1039 17.20 -47.64 51.68
C GLY A 1039 18.65 -47.16 51.82
N ASN A 1040 19.58 -48.12 51.77
CA ASN A 1040 21.02 -47.89 51.96
C ASN A 1040 21.74 -47.46 50.68
N THR A 1041 21.08 -47.58 49.52
CA THR A 1041 21.65 -47.27 48.21
C THR A 1041 20.69 -46.41 47.41
N ALA A 1042 21.24 -45.63 46.48
CA ALA A 1042 20.47 -44.82 45.55
C ALA A 1042 21.03 -44.96 44.13
N THR A 1043 20.18 -44.80 43.12
CA THR A 1043 20.64 -44.73 41.74
C THR A 1043 21.07 -43.31 41.44
N TYR A 1044 22.37 -43.09 41.27
CA TYR A 1044 22.96 -41.80 40.93
C TYR A 1044 22.98 -41.57 39.41
N VAL A 1045 22.67 -40.34 39.01
CA VAL A 1045 22.88 -39.82 37.66
C VAL A 1045 23.61 -38.48 37.77
N ALA A 1046 24.74 -38.35 37.07
CA ALA A 1046 25.53 -37.13 37.05
C ALA A 1046 24.75 -35.96 36.40
N GLY A 1047 25.02 -34.75 36.88
CA GLY A 1047 24.41 -33.53 36.33
C GLY A 1047 24.94 -33.17 34.93
N THR A 1048 24.21 -32.30 34.26
CA THR A 1048 24.58 -31.69 32.98
C THR A 1048 24.56 -30.16 33.10
N SER A 1049 24.88 -29.44 32.02
CA SER A 1049 24.79 -27.97 32.01
C SER A 1049 23.37 -27.42 32.21
N THR A 1050 22.34 -28.22 31.93
CA THR A 1050 20.93 -27.81 31.97
C THR A 1050 20.11 -28.50 33.06
N ALA A 1051 20.66 -29.51 33.74
CA ALA A 1051 20.01 -30.25 34.81
C ALA A 1051 20.99 -30.63 35.94
N PRO A 1052 20.59 -30.55 37.23
CA PRO A 1052 21.45 -30.93 38.34
C PRO A 1052 21.68 -32.44 38.43
N ALA A 1053 22.68 -32.86 39.21
CA ALA A 1053 22.88 -34.26 39.55
C ALA A 1053 21.68 -34.80 40.33
N THR A 1054 21.37 -36.09 40.17
CA THR A 1054 20.18 -36.69 40.80
C THR A 1054 20.48 -38.01 41.49
N ILE A 1055 19.75 -38.29 42.57
CA ILE A 1055 19.70 -39.60 43.23
C ILE A 1055 18.26 -40.08 43.32
N GLN A 1056 18.05 -41.36 43.06
CA GLN A 1056 16.74 -42.01 43.11
C GLN A 1056 16.70 -43.07 44.22
N SER A 1057 15.62 -43.10 45.00
CA SER A 1057 15.41 -44.12 46.03
C SER A 1057 15.32 -45.52 45.42
N THR A 1058 15.86 -46.51 46.13
CA THR A 1058 15.78 -47.93 45.76
C THR A 1058 14.70 -48.67 46.56
N THR A 1059 14.30 -48.12 47.72
CA THR A 1059 13.23 -48.65 48.57
C THR A 1059 12.10 -47.64 48.68
N ALA A 1060 10.86 -48.11 48.48
CA ALA A 1060 9.67 -47.29 48.66
C ALA A 1060 9.31 -47.19 50.15
N VAL A 1061 8.90 -46.00 50.60
CA VAL A 1061 8.42 -45.77 51.97
C VAL A 1061 6.90 -45.94 52.01
N ALA A 1062 6.38 -46.66 53.01
CA ALA A 1062 4.93 -46.80 53.21
C ALA A 1062 4.30 -45.46 53.59
N SER A 1063 3.06 -45.22 53.18
CA SER A 1063 2.40 -43.94 53.39
C SER A 1063 2.27 -43.54 54.86
N ALA A 1064 2.05 -44.51 55.75
CA ALA A 1064 2.01 -44.30 57.19
C ALA A 1064 3.33 -43.79 57.78
N ASP A 1065 4.45 -44.14 57.14
CA ASP A 1065 5.80 -43.77 57.59
C ASP A 1065 6.34 -42.54 56.85
N TYR A 1066 5.63 -42.03 55.82
CA TYR A 1066 6.09 -40.91 55.01
C TYR A 1066 5.81 -39.56 55.69
N THR A 1067 6.86 -38.82 56.01
CA THR A 1067 6.80 -37.58 56.80
C THR A 1067 6.99 -36.31 55.97
N SER A 1068 7.22 -36.43 54.66
CA SER A 1068 7.37 -35.33 53.68
C SER A 1068 8.57 -34.38 53.79
N PHE A 1069 9.34 -34.40 54.89
CA PHE A 1069 10.59 -33.62 54.99
C PHE A 1069 11.76 -34.43 54.44
N LEU A 1070 12.27 -34.02 53.28
CA LEU A 1070 13.26 -34.77 52.50
C LEU A 1070 14.57 -34.00 52.40
N SER A 1071 15.68 -34.71 52.34
CA SER A 1071 17.01 -34.17 52.02
C SER A 1071 17.87 -35.29 51.42
N TYR A 1072 19.16 -35.05 51.25
CA TYR A 1072 20.15 -36.08 50.93
C TYR A 1072 21.32 -36.04 51.92
N GLY A 1073 21.90 -37.20 52.16
CA GLY A 1073 23.12 -37.38 52.94
C GLY A 1073 23.88 -38.58 52.41
N GLU A 1074 24.85 -39.08 53.15
CA GLU A 1074 25.61 -40.29 52.82
C GLU A 1074 25.28 -41.40 53.81
N LEU A 1075 25.33 -42.66 53.37
CA LEU A 1075 25.19 -43.80 54.26
C LEU A 1075 26.33 -43.77 55.29
N ASN A 1076 26.02 -43.94 56.57
CA ASN A 1076 27.08 -44.04 57.58
C ASN A 1076 27.96 -45.29 57.31
N PRO A 1077 29.25 -45.15 56.98
CA PRO A 1077 30.11 -46.28 56.60
C PRO A 1077 30.35 -47.25 57.76
N ASN A 1078 30.01 -46.87 59.00
CA ASN A 1078 30.10 -47.74 60.16
C ASN A 1078 29.09 -48.91 60.14
N LEU A 1079 28.05 -48.86 59.30
CA LEU A 1079 27.07 -49.97 59.16
C LEU A 1079 27.72 -51.26 58.62
N GLY A 1080 28.72 -51.15 57.74
CA GLY A 1080 29.47 -52.31 57.25
C GLY A 1080 30.49 -52.87 58.23
N THR A 1081 30.84 -52.10 59.28
CA THR A 1081 31.79 -52.52 60.31
C THR A 1081 31.13 -53.01 61.59
N SER A 1082 29.81 -52.86 61.76
CA SER A 1082 29.15 -53.41 62.96
C SER A 1082 29.08 -54.95 62.91
N GLU A 1083 28.86 -55.55 61.73
CA GLU A 1083 28.84 -57.01 61.57
C GLU A 1083 30.25 -57.64 61.58
N THR A 1084 31.28 -56.92 61.12
CA THR A 1084 32.68 -57.38 61.20
C THR A 1084 33.37 -57.02 62.52
N LYS A 1085 33.00 -55.93 63.22
CA LYS A 1085 33.49 -55.64 64.59
C LYS A 1085 32.76 -56.45 65.67
N ALA A 1086 31.61 -57.06 65.38
CA ALA A 1086 30.99 -58.07 66.25
C ALA A 1086 31.73 -59.42 66.19
N LYS A 1087 32.44 -59.72 65.10
CA LYS A 1087 33.22 -60.97 64.96
C LYS A 1087 34.61 -60.91 65.60
N GLU A 1088 35.11 -59.71 65.93
CA GLU A 1088 36.38 -59.51 66.67
C GLU A 1088 36.18 -59.17 68.16
N ARG A 1089 34.93 -59.03 68.65
CA ARG A 1089 34.61 -58.73 70.07
C ARG A 1089 33.87 -59.85 70.82
N GLY A 1090 33.50 -60.93 70.16
CA GLY A 1090 32.91 -62.10 70.81
C GLY A 1090 33.92 -62.82 71.70
N VAL A 1091 33.48 -63.30 72.86
CA VAL A 1091 34.29 -64.18 73.70
C VAL A 1091 34.43 -65.52 72.96
N ASN A 1092 35.65 -65.89 72.58
CA ASN A 1092 35.93 -67.11 71.84
C ASN A 1092 36.14 -68.30 72.79
N VAL A 1093 35.76 -69.51 72.34
CA VAL A 1093 36.10 -70.75 73.05
C VAL A 1093 37.08 -71.60 72.24
N TYR A 1094 38.15 -72.08 72.89
CA TYR A 1094 39.24 -72.81 72.22
C TYR A 1094 40.00 -73.77 73.16
N PRO A 1095 40.64 -74.84 72.68
CA PRO A 1095 40.57 -75.32 71.29
C PRO A 1095 39.17 -75.85 70.96
N ASN A 1096 38.76 -75.77 69.70
CA ASN A 1096 37.52 -76.37 69.23
C ASN A 1096 37.82 -77.04 67.88
N PRO A 1097 37.94 -78.39 67.81
CA PRO A 1097 37.52 -79.37 68.82
C PRO A 1097 38.36 -79.41 70.11
N PHE A 1098 37.77 -79.88 71.22
CA PHE A 1098 38.43 -80.08 72.53
C PHE A 1098 38.32 -81.53 73.01
N TYR A 1099 39.16 -81.95 73.97
CA TYR A 1099 39.07 -83.25 74.65
C TYR A 1099 38.53 -83.07 76.08
N ASP A 1100 39.39 -82.67 77.01
CA ASP A 1100 39.00 -82.50 78.43
C ASP A 1100 38.75 -81.05 78.84
N VAL A 1101 39.31 -80.10 78.08
CA VAL A 1101 39.42 -78.69 78.49
C VAL A 1101 39.00 -77.77 77.35
N LEU A 1102 38.12 -76.82 77.66
CA LEU A 1102 37.72 -75.75 76.76
C LEU A 1102 37.97 -74.39 77.42
N ASN A 1103 38.80 -73.55 76.82
CA ASN A 1103 39.13 -72.23 77.34
C ASN A 1103 38.20 -71.16 76.80
N ILE A 1104 38.01 -70.09 77.56
CA ILE A 1104 37.24 -68.89 77.23
C ILE A 1104 38.23 -67.72 77.09
N SER A 1105 38.25 -67.03 75.96
CA SER A 1105 39.27 -66.01 75.67
C SER A 1105 39.24 -64.79 76.61
N ASP A 1106 38.08 -64.43 77.16
CA ASP A 1106 37.92 -63.35 78.14
C ASP A 1106 36.74 -63.64 79.08
N VAL A 1107 37.00 -64.37 80.16
CA VAL A 1107 35.97 -64.82 81.12
C VAL A 1107 35.41 -63.69 81.98
N SER A 1108 36.10 -62.54 82.08
CA SER A 1108 35.73 -61.43 82.97
C SER A 1108 34.31 -60.88 82.68
N LYS A 1109 33.88 -61.01 81.42
CA LYS A 1109 32.59 -60.56 80.89
C LYS A 1109 31.47 -61.62 81.01
N VAL A 1110 31.81 -62.86 81.34
CA VAL A 1110 30.86 -63.99 81.42
C VAL A 1110 30.34 -64.12 82.86
N GLN A 1111 29.03 -64.24 83.01
CA GLN A 1111 28.36 -64.49 84.30
C GLN A 1111 28.24 -66.00 84.56
N SER A 1112 27.77 -66.75 83.56
CA SER A 1112 27.63 -68.20 83.64
C SER A 1112 27.75 -68.86 82.26
N VAL A 1113 28.06 -70.16 82.25
CA VAL A 1113 28.13 -70.98 81.03
C VAL A 1113 27.15 -72.12 81.13
N ALA A 1114 26.34 -72.31 80.10
CA ALA A 1114 25.47 -73.47 79.93
C ALA A 1114 25.97 -74.32 78.75
N ILE A 1115 26.18 -75.61 78.99
CA ILE A 1115 26.52 -76.59 77.96
C ILE A 1115 25.24 -77.33 77.58
N VAL A 1116 24.89 -77.28 76.30
CA VAL A 1116 23.64 -77.86 75.76
C VAL A 1116 24.00 -78.89 74.69
N ASP A 1117 23.35 -80.05 74.69
CA ASP A 1117 23.56 -81.07 73.66
C ASP A 1117 22.87 -80.70 72.33
N VAL A 1118 23.12 -81.48 71.27
CA VAL A 1118 22.51 -81.25 69.95
C VAL A 1118 20.99 -81.36 69.91
N ALA A 1119 20.37 -81.98 70.92
CA ALA A 1119 18.93 -82.08 71.07
C ALA A 1119 18.33 -80.91 71.87
N GLY A 1120 19.16 -79.91 72.25
CA GLY A 1120 18.74 -78.73 73.00
C GLY A 1120 18.59 -78.96 74.50
N ARG A 1121 19.03 -80.11 75.04
CA ARG A 1121 18.95 -80.41 76.47
C ARG A 1121 20.15 -79.82 77.20
N LEU A 1122 19.90 -79.16 78.32
CA LEU A 1122 20.94 -78.61 79.19
C LEU A 1122 21.68 -79.77 79.89
N VAL A 1123 23.00 -79.84 79.66
CA VAL A 1123 23.88 -80.90 80.17
C VAL A 1123 24.62 -80.46 81.43
N LYS A 1124 25.08 -79.19 81.47
CA LYS A 1124 25.86 -78.66 82.59
C LYS A 1124 25.74 -77.14 82.65
N THR A 1125 25.63 -76.60 83.86
CA THR A 1125 25.72 -75.15 84.11
C THR A 1125 26.93 -74.87 85.00
N ILE A 1126 27.69 -73.84 84.66
CA ILE A 1126 28.86 -73.37 85.39
C ILE A 1126 28.63 -71.91 85.74
N GLU A 1127 28.29 -71.66 87.00
CA GLU A 1127 28.15 -70.31 87.56
C GLU A 1127 29.53 -69.77 87.92
N ASN A 1128 29.80 -68.50 87.62
CA ASN A 1128 31.12 -67.86 87.82
C ASN A 1128 32.29 -68.64 87.21
N PRO A 1129 32.30 -68.86 85.88
CA PRO A 1129 33.32 -69.66 85.22
C PRO A 1129 34.73 -69.06 85.39
N SER A 1130 35.75 -69.92 85.42
CA SER A 1130 37.14 -69.52 85.21
C SER A 1130 37.49 -69.58 83.72
N THR A 1131 38.65 -69.03 83.34
CA THR A 1131 39.13 -69.01 81.93
C THR A 1131 39.26 -70.41 81.31
N VAL A 1132 39.30 -71.46 82.14
CA VAL A 1132 39.51 -72.85 81.74
C VAL A 1132 38.33 -73.70 82.21
N LEU A 1133 37.49 -74.18 81.28
CA LEU A 1133 36.39 -75.08 81.59
C LEU A 1133 36.84 -76.54 81.54
N GLN A 1134 36.71 -77.24 82.66
CA GLN A 1134 36.97 -78.69 82.75
C GLN A 1134 35.69 -79.45 82.38
N LEU A 1135 35.70 -80.06 81.20
CA LEU A 1135 34.54 -80.71 80.55
C LEU A 1135 34.81 -82.18 80.21
N ARG A 1136 35.77 -82.81 80.91
CA ARG A 1136 36.14 -84.24 80.76
C ARG A 1136 34.98 -85.22 80.98
N ASP A 1137 33.97 -84.82 81.74
CA ASP A 1137 32.78 -85.59 82.07
C ASP A 1137 31.72 -85.64 80.95
N LEU A 1138 31.83 -84.80 79.93
CA LEU A 1138 30.96 -84.85 78.75
C LEU A 1138 31.29 -86.07 77.87
N LYS A 1139 30.31 -86.66 77.17
CA LYS A 1139 30.58 -87.68 76.14
C LYS A 1139 31.10 -87.03 74.84
N GLU A 1140 31.83 -87.77 74.01
CA GLU A 1140 32.20 -87.31 72.66
C GLU A 1140 30.95 -86.89 71.88
N GLY A 1141 31.01 -85.75 71.19
CA GLY A 1141 29.85 -85.19 70.50
C GLY A 1141 29.89 -83.68 70.34
N MET A 1142 28.87 -83.16 69.66
CA MET A 1142 28.70 -81.73 69.43
C MET A 1142 27.86 -81.11 70.55
N TYR A 1143 28.31 -79.96 71.05
CA TYR A 1143 27.63 -79.20 72.09
C TYR A 1143 27.49 -77.74 71.67
N LEU A 1144 26.46 -77.08 72.19
CA LEU A 1144 26.32 -75.63 72.17
C LEU A 1144 26.75 -75.09 73.53
N VAL A 1145 27.80 -74.28 73.54
CA VAL A 1145 28.32 -73.57 74.70
C VAL A 1145 27.69 -72.19 74.71
N VAL A 1146 26.72 -72.00 75.60
CA VAL A 1146 25.99 -70.74 75.76
C VAL A 1146 26.63 -69.96 76.90
N LEU A 1147 27.28 -68.84 76.57
CA LEU A 1147 27.83 -67.88 77.51
C LEU A 1147 26.74 -66.86 77.84
N ASN A 1148 26.29 -66.82 79.10
CA ASN A 1148 25.45 -65.74 79.60
C ASN A 1148 26.37 -64.62 80.11
N MET A 1149 26.25 -63.44 79.51
CA MET A 1149 27.13 -62.31 79.76
C MET A 1149 26.60 -61.46 80.92
N LYS A 1150 27.49 -60.76 81.63
CA LYS A 1150 27.10 -59.89 82.76
C LYS A 1150 26.24 -58.68 82.34
N ASP A 1151 26.26 -58.30 81.07
CA ASP A 1151 25.41 -57.24 80.51
C ASP A 1151 24.00 -57.72 80.11
N GLY A 1152 23.66 -58.98 80.40
CA GLY A 1152 22.36 -59.59 80.10
C GLY A 1152 22.26 -60.22 78.71
N THR A 1153 23.28 -60.09 77.85
CA THR A 1153 23.30 -60.73 76.52
C THR A 1153 23.72 -62.20 76.60
N LYS A 1154 23.42 -62.98 75.55
CA LYS A 1154 23.83 -64.39 75.44
C LYS A 1154 24.63 -64.62 74.15
N GLN A 1155 25.75 -65.33 74.26
CA GLN A 1155 26.57 -65.74 73.12
C GLN A 1155 26.65 -67.26 73.05
N THR A 1156 26.24 -67.87 71.92
CA THR A 1156 26.29 -69.32 71.74
C THR A 1156 27.42 -69.71 70.79
N VAL A 1157 28.30 -70.60 71.23
CA VAL A 1157 29.38 -71.16 70.39
C VAL A 1157 29.23 -72.66 70.28
N LYS A 1158 29.26 -73.18 69.05
CA LYS A 1158 29.24 -74.62 68.79
C LYS A 1158 30.64 -75.20 69.07
N ALA A 1159 30.74 -76.16 69.98
CA ALA A 1159 31.97 -76.84 70.34
C ALA A 1159 31.87 -78.36 70.08
N ILE A 1160 32.95 -78.97 69.63
CA ILE A 1160 33.02 -80.41 69.36
C ILE A 1160 33.95 -81.04 70.39
N LYS A 1161 33.42 -81.97 71.20
CA LYS A 1161 34.22 -82.83 72.05
C LYS A 1161 34.67 -84.06 71.26
N LYS A 1162 35.98 -84.26 71.18
CA LYS A 1162 36.62 -85.46 70.62
C LYS A 1162 36.98 -86.47 71.69
#